data_AF-A0A4V2ZXR0-F1
#
_entry.id   AF-A0A4V2ZXR0-F1
#
_cell.length_a   1.000
_cell.length_b   1.000
_cell.length_c   1.000
_cell.angle_alpha   90.00
_cell.angle_beta   90.00
_cell.angle_gamma   90.00
#
_symmetry.space_group_name_H-M   'P 1'
#
loop_
_entity.id
_entity.type
_entity.pdbx_description
1 polymer ?
#
loop_
_entity_poly.entity_id
_entity_poly.type
_entity_poly.pdbx_seq_one_letter_code
_entity_poly.pdbx_strand_id
1 'polypeptide(L)'
;MPGRQSPMCTAIPRRYPARTGLAYSWLLLVCMLVLAGCASRPYQPADLEAAGFLQRAVVQQQDGLVISASVPTAEETLALTGLDLYAQGIQPVWIKVENRSDEFARVITWSIDRDYFAPIEVAYMNRRPYSKEGYQAMERWFRDSALPRRIEAGETRSGLVYTNLMSGTKGFNMSLIHRQGLKDFTFFVPLPGFTPDFMTRDFASFYSSEEIADYDQTALPRVLRDELDCCATDRDGVARGAPFNVVLLGKGSTVRRAMLRGGWVETPADPDIAKRARLQSFRGREPDAIYSRQRADGDELIVLHLWLSPWQLDGTPAWIGQVYYAQIQDPLLQWMESRGVTDTDVYKFFARESLVSDIDSAQRYLYQNLWYGGSLEKVGYVRGMDPVPLDNPLQGFDGTPFFTHGMRMVAILSDEFRAIDEVVYLNDPDFPIYSRNTGAPFDGREVRPPNDRLQTQTKGALTVTTAVPSAEEAKAVFDVDLYARNIQPVWIKVENRSDEVLQLTPMGIDASYFTPREAANRTRTGVQNENAGRYERRGHIRLSVLPNSAQSGYVFSRVDEGTKSFNVDVLGENEAHLMTFFVPVPGLKIDHYSVDMNTLYPPGEVREVNLAELVAELEAMPCCVRNAAGNDKGDPLNLVFIGKPLDLYYAFMRAGWDETETIYGASLWKTGLSAITGGAYRYSPVSALYVFDRAQDAALQRARGSIHERNHLRVWMTPLRHQDMPVWIGQISRDIGVRFTRKTITTHKIDPDVDETREFLLEDMAFTQGLKAFGYVGGVGAADYENPRGNLTGDPYFTDGRRVVMWMSGEPVGLDELQMIDLSPYRTGVVGP
;
A
#
# COMPACT_ATOMS: atom_id res chain seq x y z
N MET A 1 -18.73 -4.04 87.90
CA MET A 1 -18.10 -3.61 89.17
C MET A 1 -16.74 -2.93 88.85
N PRO A 2 -16.13 -2.15 89.77
CA PRO A 2 -15.20 -1.03 89.45
C PRO A 2 -13.71 -1.43 89.37
N GLY A 3 -12.73 -0.57 89.09
CA GLY A 3 -12.71 0.88 88.74
C GLY A 3 -11.63 1.71 89.49
N ARG A 4 -11.28 2.91 88.99
CA ARG A 4 -10.19 3.85 89.43
C ARG A 4 -8.76 3.42 89.01
N GLN A 5 -7.79 4.27 88.62
CA GLN A 5 -7.31 5.63 89.03
C GLN A 5 -6.46 5.66 90.34
N SER A 6 -5.28 6.30 90.46
CA SER A 6 -4.42 6.99 89.46
C SER A 6 -2.88 6.86 89.75
N PRO A 7 -2.04 7.90 90.02
CA PRO A 7 -0.82 8.11 89.21
C PRO A 7 0.51 8.35 89.98
N MET A 8 1.65 8.45 89.27
CA MET A 8 2.70 9.44 89.58
C MET A 8 3.72 9.66 88.44
N CYS A 9 4.41 10.82 88.48
CA CYS A 9 5.41 11.25 87.49
C CYS A 9 6.82 11.24 88.09
N THR A 10 7.86 11.12 87.25
CA THR A 10 9.14 11.86 87.41
C THR A 10 9.86 11.97 86.07
N ALA A 11 10.74 12.95 85.92
CA ALA A 11 11.50 13.21 84.68
C ALA A 11 12.92 13.69 84.99
N ILE A 12 13.88 13.42 84.10
CA ILE A 12 15.10 14.23 83.86
C ILE A 12 15.77 13.76 82.54
N PRO A 13 16.45 14.65 81.77
CA PRO A 13 16.64 14.43 80.33
C PRO A 13 18.06 14.01 79.90
N ARG A 14 18.19 13.61 78.63
CA ARG A 14 19.46 13.64 77.88
C ARG A 14 19.32 14.48 76.61
N ARG A 15 20.31 15.34 76.35
CA ARG A 15 20.45 16.11 75.10
C ARG A 15 21.03 15.21 74.00
N TYR A 16 20.55 15.37 72.77
CA TYR A 16 21.25 14.95 71.55
C TYR A 16 21.55 16.18 70.68
N PRO A 17 22.70 16.25 69.98
CA PRO A 17 23.12 17.43 69.24
C PRO A 17 22.47 17.51 67.85
N ALA A 18 22.07 18.71 67.43
CA ALA A 18 21.48 18.94 66.10
C ALA A 18 22.56 18.99 65.00
N ARG A 19 22.75 17.88 64.26
CA ARG A 19 23.61 17.80 63.06
C ARG A 19 23.06 16.86 61.97
N THR A 20 21.83 17.08 61.51
CA THR A 20 21.21 16.27 60.43
C THR A 20 20.58 17.07 59.28
N GLY A 21 20.33 18.38 59.42
CA GLY A 21 19.65 19.18 58.39
C GLY A 21 20.42 19.31 57.06
N LEU A 22 21.71 19.62 57.13
CA LEU A 22 22.53 19.92 55.94
C LEU A 22 22.59 18.76 54.93
N ALA A 23 22.76 17.50 55.38
CA ALA A 23 22.89 16.36 54.48
C ALA A 23 21.63 16.12 53.65
N TYR A 24 20.44 16.30 54.25
CA TYR A 24 19.16 16.22 53.52
C TYR A 24 18.97 17.37 52.54
N SER A 25 19.37 18.59 52.90
CA SER A 25 19.36 19.73 51.96
C SER A 25 20.29 19.51 50.77
N TRP A 26 21.48 18.93 50.98
CA TRP A 26 22.40 18.60 49.89
C TRP A 26 21.88 17.46 49.01
N LEU A 27 21.27 16.40 49.56
CA LEU A 27 20.62 15.37 48.73
C LEU A 27 19.46 15.94 47.90
N LEU A 28 18.60 16.78 48.50
CA LEU A 28 17.51 17.44 47.78
C LEU A 28 18.03 18.38 46.69
N LEU A 29 19.09 19.15 46.96
CA LEU A 29 19.71 20.01 45.96
C LEU A 29 20.33 19.20 44.81
N VAL A 30 21.03 18.11 45.11
CA VAL A 30 21.61 17.21 44.09
C VAL A 30 20.52 16.52 43.29
N CYS A 31 19.45 16.03 43.91
CA CYS A 31 18.29 15.50 43.18
C CYS A 31 17.62 16.56 42.30
N MET A 32 17.45 17.81 42.77
CA MET A 32 16.94 18.91 41.95
C MET A 32 17.89 19.26 40.79
N LEU A 33 19.20 19.25 41.01
CA LEU A 33 20.20 19.53 39.96
C LEU A 33 20.29 18.41 38.92
N VAL A 34 20.15 17.14 39.33
CA VAL A 34 20.05 16.00 38.41
C VAL A 34 18.75 16.06 37.61
N LEU A 35 17.61 16.33 38.27
CA LEU A 35 16.32 16.50 37.59
C LEU A 35 16.30 17.72 36.64
N ALA A 36 16.99 18.81 37.00
CA ALA A 36 17.17 19.98 36.12
C ALA A 36 18.10 19.67 34.94
N GLY A 37 19.19 18.92 35.16
CA GLY A 37 20.09 18.47 34.09
C GLY A 37 19.42 17.54 33.07
N CYS A 38 18.37 16.81 33.47
CA CYS A 38 17.52 16.04 32.57
C CYS A 38 16.49 16.87 31.79
N ALA A 39 16.29 18.15 32.11
CA ALA A 39 15.24 18.99 31.51
C ALA A 39 15.70 19.82 30.29
N SER A 40 16.99 19.75 29.93
CA SER A 40 17.63 20.73 29.03
C SER A 40 18.50 20.11 27.93
N ARG A 41 18.00 19.12 27.18
CA ARG A 41 18.64 18.70 25.93
C ARG A 41 18.16 19.60 24.77
N PRO A 42 19.03 20.44 24.16
CA PRO A 42 18.71 21.12 22.91
C PRO A 42 18.72 20.12 21.75
N TYR A 43 18.03 20.45 20.66
CA TYR A 43 18.20 19.77 19.38
C TYR A 43 19.33 20.46 18.60
N GLN A 44 20.26 19.67 18.08
CA GLN A 44 21.42 20.12 17.31
C GLN A 44 21.63 19.10 16.16
N PRO A 45 21.00 19.33 15.01
CA PRO A 45 21.21 18.52 13.81
C PRO A 45 22.50 18.93 13.10
N ALA A 46 22.98 18.10 12.18
CA ALA A 46 24.01 18.50 11.23
C ALA A 46 23.40 19.31 10.06
N ASP A 47 24.28 19.95 9.29
CA ASP A 47 23.93 20.53 7.99
C ASP A 47 23.70 19.40 6.96
N LEU A 48 22.58 19.46 6.24
CA LEU A 48 22.18 18.48 5.23
C LEU A 48 23.13 18.50 4.03
N GLU A 49 23.52 19.69 3.56
CA GLU A 49 24.33 19.87 2.35
C GLU A 49 25.82 19.53 2.59
N ALA A 50 26.23 19.35 3.85
CA ALA A 50 27.56 18.88 4.24
C ALA A 50 27.68 17.34 4.31
N ALA A 51 26.61 16.59 4.09
CA ALA A 51 26.56 15.17 4.41
C ALA A 51 27.24 14.26 3.37
N GLY A 52 28.06 13.31 3.86
CA GLY A 52 28.88 12.42 3.00
C GLY A 52 28.08 11.55 2.03
N PHE A 53 26.83 11.19 2.34
CA PHE A 53 25.98 10.39 1.46
C PHE A 53 25.62 11.09 0.14
N LEU A 54 25.69 12.42 0.07
CA LEU A 54 25.42 13.18 -1.16
C LEU A 54 26.41 12.82 -2.29
N GLN A 55 27.63 12.41 -1.95
CA GLN A 55 28.64 11.96 -2.91
C GLN A 55 28.28 10.64 -3.61
N ARG A 56 27.27 9.91 -3.10
CA ARG A 56 26.79 8.62 -3.64
C ARG A 56 25.49 8.76 -4.43
N ALA A 57 25.05 9.97 -4.74
CA ALA A 57 23.76 10.20 -5.36
C ALA A 57 23.67 9.58 -6.77
N VAL A 58 22.62 8.78 -7.00
CA VAL A 58 22.23 8.29 -8.33
C VAL A 58 21.56 9.45 -9.07
N VAL A 59 21.97 9.73 -10.31
CA VAL A 59 21.45 10.84 -11.11
C VAL A 59 20.73 10.32 -12.35
N GLN A 60 19.55 10.89 -12.64
CA GLN A 60 18.78 10.64 -13.87
C GLN A 60 18.35 11.98 -14.48
N GLN A 61 18.12 12.00 -15.80
CA GLN A 61 17.75 13.21 -16.53
C GLN A 61 16.71 12.89 -17.62
N GLN A 62 15.62 13.66 -17.66
CA GLN A 62 14.58 13.58 -18.68
C GLN A 62 13.93 14.97 -18.88
N ASP A 63 13.64 15.35 -20.13
CA ASP A 63 12.86 16.54 -20.51
C ASP A 63 13.30 17.91 -19.93
N GLY A 64 14.53 18.01 -19.44
CA GLY A 64 15.10 19.21 -18.80
C GLY A 64 15.15 19.14 -17.27
N LEU A 65 14.53 18.13 -16.66
CA LEU A 65 14.66 17.81 -15.25
C LEU A 65 15.91 16.97 -15.03
N VAL A 66 16.76 17.34 -14.07
CA VAL A 66 17.83 16.48 -13.55
C VAL A 66 17.54 16.15 -12.09
N ILE A 67 17.34 14.86 -11.82
CA ILE A 67 16.94 14.34 -10.52
C ILE A 67 18.14 13.58 -9.93
N SER A 68 18.56 13.97 -8.72
CA SER A 68 19.59 13.27 -7.95
C SER A 68 18.97 12.65 -6.70
N ALA A 69 19.25 11.38 -6.42
CA ALA A 69 18.72 10.66 -5.26
C ALA A 69 19.83 9.98 -4.46
N SER A 70 19.82 10.13 -3.13
CA SER A 70 20.72 9.41 -2.23
C SER A 70 20.02 9.01 -0.93
N VAL A 71 20.59 8.04 -0.20
CA VAL A 71 20.01 7.50 1.04
C VAL A 71 21.13 7.41 2.08
N PRO A 72 21.02 8.09 3.23
CA PRO A 72 21.93 7.91 4.36
C PRO A 72 21.79 6.50 4.96
N THR A 73 22.89 5.94 5.48
CA THR A 73 22.81 4.75 6.37
C THR A 73 22.12 5.09 7.69
N ALA A 74 21.88 4.08 8.54
CA ALA A 74 21.44 4.30 9.92
C ALA A 74 22.41 5.21 10.70
N GLU A 75 23.73 4.99 10.54
CA GLU A 75 24.77 5.80 11.19
C GLU A 75 24.80 7.24 10.66
N GLU A 76 24.70 7.43 9.34
CA GLU A 76 24.63 8.77 8.72
C GLU A 76 23.33 9.49 9.10
N THR A 77 22.21 8.77 9.21
CA THR A 77 20.92 9.32 9.68
C THR A 77 21.00 9.76 11.13
N LEU A 78 21.62 8.95 12.00
CA LEU A 78 21.86 9.27 13.40
C LEU A 78 22.83 10.46 13.56
N ALA A 79 23.84 10.56 12.71
CA ALA A 79 24.76 11.71 12.68
C ALA A 79 24.10 13.00 12.16
N LEU A 80 23.21 12.89 11.17
CA LEU A 80 22.46 14.02 10.59
C LEU A 80 21.40 14.57 11.55
N THR A 81 20.60 13.69 12.14
CA THR A 81 19.39 14.05 12.90
C THR A 81 19.60 14.02 14.42
N GLY A 82 20.60 13.28 14.92
CA GLY A 82 20.71 12.93 16.33
C GLY A 82 19.66 11.92 16.81
N LEU A 83 18.92 11.28 15.89
CA LEU A 83 17.82 10.35 16.14
C LEU A 83 18.05 9.01 15.40
N ASP A 84 17.74 7.90 16.06
CA ASP A 84 17.72 6.57 15.44
C ASP A 84 16.36 6.34 14.76
N LEU A 85 16.23 6.87 13.53
CA LEU A 85 15.03 6.72 12.71
C LEU A 85 14.90 5.29 12.15
N TYR A 86 16.02 4.61 11.89
CA TYR A 86 16.03 3.24 11.36
C TYR A 86 15.41 2.26 12.37
N ALA A 87 15.71 2.39 13.67
CA ALA A 87 15.06 1.61 14.73
C ALA A 87 13.55 1.92 14.91
N GLN A 88 13.05 3.00 14.30
CA GLN A 88 11.63 3.37 14.24
C GLN A 88 10.94 2.89 12.94
N GLY A 89 11.67 2.20 12.06
CA GLY A 89 11.16 1.80 10.74
C GLY A 89 11.14 2.94 9.71
N ILE A 90 11.84 4.06 9.98
CA ILE A 90 11.87 5.24 9.12
C ILE A 90 13.23 5.35 8.42
N GLN A 91 13.18 5.50 7.10
CA GLN A 91 14.33 5.64 6.21
C GLN A 91 14.20 6.94 5.40
N PRO A 92 14.99 7.98 5.72
CA PRO A 92 15.03 9.20 4.90
C PRO A 92 15.59 8.90 3.51
N VAL A 93 14.98 9.48 2.47
CA VAL A 93 15.52 9.53 1.11
C VAL A 93 15.79 10.99 0.78
N TRP A 94 17.03 11.33 0.44
CA TRP A 94 17.38 12.65 -0.04
C TRP A 94 17.20 12.74 -1.55
N ILE A 95 16.56 13.81 -2.00
CA ILE A 95 16.27 14.07 -3.40
C ILE A 95 16.65 15.52 -3.70
N LYS A 96 17.26 15.75 -4.86
CA LYS A 96 17.47 17.07 -5.44
C LYS A 96 16.90 17.12 -6.85
N VAL A 97 16.10 18.13 -7.12
CA VAL A 97 15.52 18.45 -8.42
C VAL A 97 16.20 19.71 -8.95
N GLU A 98 16.92 19.59 -10.06
CA GLU A 98 17.33 20.73 -10.88
C GLU A 98 16.37 20.83 -12.06
N ASN A 99 15.49 21.83 -12.03
CA ASN A 99 14.55 22.10 -13.10
C ASN A 99 15.19 23.04 -14.12
N ARG A 100 15.81 22.50 -15.17
CA ARG A 100 16.49 23.26 -16.23
C ARG A 100 15.56 23.60 -17.42
N SER A 101 14.25 23.53 -17.21
CA SER A 101 13.21 23.85 -18.19
C SER A 101 12.66 25.29 -18.02
N ASP A 102 11.73 25.65 -18.89
CA ASP A 102 10.97 26.91 -18.94
C ASP A 102 9.64 26.89 -18.16
N GLU A 103 9.20 25.73 -17.68
CA GLU A 103 8.01 25.58 -16.82
C GLU A 103 8.39 25.09 -15.41
N PHE A 104 7.48 25.21 -14.46
CA PHE A 104 7.66 24.59 -13.13
C PHE A 104 7.53 23.06 -13.20
N ALA A 105 8.01 22.38 -12.16
CA ALA A 105 7.73 20.97 -11.91
C ALA A 105 7.05 20.81 -10.54
N ARG A 106 6.01 19.98 -10.45
CA ARG A 106 5.41 19.56 -9.17
C ARG A 106 5.80 18.11 -8.84
N VAL A 107 6.66 17.91 -7.85
CA VAL A 107 6.97 16.60 -7.27
C VAL A 107 5.71 15.99 -6.64
N ILE A 108 5.54 14.68 -6.76
CA ILE A 108 4.46 13.91 -6.13
C ILE A 108 5.07 13.01 -5.06
N THR A 109 4.97 13.40 -3.79
CA THR A 109 5.52 12.64 -2.65
C THR A 109 4.97 11.21 -2.53
N TRP A 110 3.67 11.03 -2.80
CA TRP A 110 2.98 9.73 -2.78
C TRP A 110 3.66 8.67 -3.66
N SER A 111 4.25 9.07 -4.80
CA SER A 111 4.91 8.15 -5.74
C SER A 111 6.19 7.50 -5.19
N ILE A 112 6.83 8.15 -4.20
CA ILE A 112 8.08 7.71 -3.57
C ILE A 112 7.78 6.67 -2.48
N ASP A 113 6.73 6.92 -1.70
CA ASP A 113 6.17 5.99 -0.73
C ASP A 113 4.72 6.41 -0.45
N ARG A 114 3.75 5.51 -0.65
CA ARG A 114 2.31 5.79 -0.46
C ARG A 114 1.96 6.18 0.99
N ASP A 115 2.73 5.67 1.95
CA ASP A 115 2.49 5.80 3.38
C ASP A 115 3.73 6.41 4.08
N TYR A 116 4.32 7.43 3.44
CA TYR A 116 5.41 8.24 3.99
C TYR A 116 5.00 8.95 5.31
N PHE A 117 6.01 9.27 6.12
CA PHE A 117 5.86 10.01 7.38
C PHE A 117 5.99 11.52 7.14
N ALA A 118 5.10 12.32 7.73
CA ALA A 118 5.21 13.78 7.64
C ALA A 118 6.48 14.28 8.36
N PRO A 119 7.13 15.37 7.92
CA PRO A 119 8.33 15.86 8.61
C PRO A 119 8.07 16.18 10.09
N ILE A 120 6.94 16.83 10.39
CA ILE A 120 6.55 17.18 11.76
C ILE A 120 6.06 15.97 12.56
N GLU A 121 5.53 14.94 11.90
CA GLU A 121 5.25 13.64 12.53
C GLU A 121 6.53 12.98 13.05
N VAL A 122 7.60 12.91 12.25
CA VAL A 122 8.88 12.32 12.68
C VAL A 122 9.46 13.12 13.87
N ALA A 123 9.37 14.45 13.82
CA ALA A 123 9.75 15.30 14.97
C ALA A 123 8.88 15.01 16.21
N TYR A 124 7.56 14.88 16.04
CA TYR A 124 6.63 14.61 17.13
C TYR A 124 6.86 13.24 17.77
N MET A 125 7.09 12.17 16.99
CA MET A 125 7.49 10.85 17.50
C MET A 125 8.69 10.97 18.45
N ASN A 126 9.68 11.79 18.08
CA ASN A 126 10.95 11.95 18.77
C ASN A 126 10.97 13.05 19.86
N ARG A 127 9.84 13.71 20.16
CA ARG A 127 9.74 14.87 21.07
C ARG A 127 10.17 14.63 22.53
N ARG A 128 10.02 13.41 23.06
CA ARG A 128 10.00 13.13 24.52
C ARG A 128 11.26 13.52 25.32
N PRO A 129 12.50 13.38 24.82
CA PRO A 129 13.72 13.66 25.59
C PRO A 129 14.30 15.07 25.38
N TYR A 130 13.55 16.00 24.76
CA TYR A 130 14.00 17.38 24.48
C TYR A 130 13.21 18.41 25.30
N SER A 131 13.78 19.61 25.50
CA SER A 131 13.00 20.74 26.03
C SER A 131 11.95 21.21 25.02
N LYS A 132 11.04 22.11 25.40
CA LYS A 132 10.07 22.70 24.46
C LYS A 132 10.79 23.39 23.30
N GLU A 133 11.85 24.13 23.59
CA GLU A 133 12.68 24.88 22.65
C GLU A 133 13.49 23.91 21.77
N GLY A 134 14.00 22.81 22.34
CA GLY A 134 14.65 21.74 21.60
C GLY A 134 13.68 21.05 20.62
N TYR A 135 12.45 20.78 21.05
CA TYR A 135 11.40 20.24 20.17
C TYR A 135 11.02 21.24 19.06
N GLN A 136 10.87 22.54 19.35
CA GLN A 136 10.61 23.56 18.32
C GLN A 136 11.80 23.75 17.36
N ALA A 137 13.04 23.49 17.78
CA ALA A 137 14.19 23.46 16.88
C ALA A 137 14.19 22.20 15.99
N MET A 138 13.76 21.06 16.53
CA MET A 138 13.56 19.81 15.76
C MET A 138 12.46 19.98 14.72
N GLU A 139 11.27 20.45 15.12
CA GLU A 139 10.10 20.63 14.26
C GLU A 139 10.39 21.56 13.07
N ARG A 140 11.11 22.68 13.31
CA ARG A 140 11.62 23.54 12.23
C ARG A 140 12.60 22.83 11.31
N TRP A 141 13.61 22.14 11.85
CA TRP A 141 14.62 21.48 11.00
C TRP A 141 14.01 20.39 10.12
N PHE A 142 13.08 19.60 10.65
CA PHE A 142 12.38 18.58 9.85
C PHE A 142 11.55 19.23 8.72
N ARG A 143 10.81 20.31 9.01
CA ARG A 143 10.09 21.09 7.97
C ARG A 143 11.05 21.69 6.93
N ASP A 144 12.12 22.36 7.38
CA ASP A 144 13.04 23.11 6.51
C ASP A 144 13.99 22.20 5.69
N SER A 145 14.13 20.93 6.10
CA SER A 145 14.85 19.90 5.34
C SER A 145 13.95 19.03 4.47
N ALA A 146 12.63 19.21 4.49
CA ALA A 146 11.69 18.44 3.67
C ALA A 146 11.78 18.81 2.18
N LEU A 147 11.55 17.85 1.29
CA LEU A 147 11.54 18.09 -0.16
C LEU A 147 10.34 18.98 -0.58
N PRO A 148 10.56 20.20 -1.09
CA PRO A 148 9.45 21.06 -1.52
C PRO A 148 8.75 20.49 -2.75
N ARG A 149 7.41 20.46 -2.73
CA ARG A 149 6.61 19.89 -3.83
C ARG A 149 6.65 20.69 -5.13
N ARG A 150 6.97 21.99 -5.11
CA ARG A 150 6.97 22.86 -6.30
C ARG A 150 8.35 23.46 -6.53
N ILE A 151 8.88 23.24 -7.73
CA ILE A 151 10.20 23.72 -8.19
C ILE A 151 9.96 24.63 -9.39
N GLU A 152 10.30 25.91 -9.31
CA GLU A 152 10.04 26.86 -10.41
C GLU A 152 10.96 26.62 -11.63
N ALA A 153 10.67 27.29 -12.74
CA ALA A 153 11.49 27.22 -13.96
C ALA A 153 12.93 27.75 -13.69
N GLY A 154 13.94 27.02 -14.17
CA GLY A 154 15.35 27.32 -13.91
C GLY A 154 15.84 27.09 -12.47
N GLU A 155 15.00 26.57 -11.59
CA GLU A 155 15.27 26.47 -10.15
C GLU A 155 15.94 25.14 -9.75
N THR A 156 16.65 25.15 -8.62
CA THR A 156 17.11 23.93 -7.94
C THR A 156 16.61 23.90 -6.50
N ARG A 157 16.20 22.72 -6.04
CA ARG A 157 15.88 22.41 -4.64
C ARG A 157 16.33 21.01 -4.25
N SER A 158 16.69 20.85 -2.99
CA SER A 158 16.99 19.59 -2.31
C SER A 158 16.08 19.41 -1.10
N GLY A 159 15.98 18.18 -0.61
CA GLY A 159 15.30 17.88 0.65
C GLY A 159 15.13 16.37 0.89
N LEU A 160 14.54 16.04 2.04
CA LEU A 160 14.28 14.69 2.52
C LEU A 160 12.81 14.31 2.34
N VAL A 161 12.57 13.03 2.05
CA VAL A 161 11.28 12.36 2.15
C VAL A 161 11.44 11.20 3.14
N TYR A 162 10.59 11.13 4.16
CA TYR A 162 10.70 10.14 5.23
C TYR A 162 9.87 8.91 4.89
N THR A 163 10.52 7.92 4.27
CA THR A 163 9.89 6.68 3.78
C THR A 163 9.95 5.56 4.82
N ASN A 164 9.18 4.50 4.61
CA ASN A 164 9.26 3.25 5.34
C ASN A 164 10.60 2.54 5.07
N LEU A 165 11.17 1.91 6.10
CA LEU A 165 12.45 1.21 6.01
C LEU A 165 12.39 -0.02 5.09
N MET A 166 13.22 0.00 4.06
CA MET A 166 13.45 -1.13 3.15
C MET A 166 14.82 -1.75 3.44
N SER A 167 14.85 -3.08 3.60
CA SER A 167 16.09 -3.85 3.67
C SER A 167 16.76 -3.95 2.29
N GLY A 168 18.07 -3.75 2.24
CA GLY A 168 18.86 -3.87 1.02
C GLY A 168 18.93 -2.57 0.19
N THR A 169 18.86 -2.68 -1.14
CA THR A 169 18.85 -1.52 -2.04
C THR A 169 17.54 -0.77 -1.91
N LYS A 170 17.58 0.56 -1.73
CA LYS A 170 16.36 1.37 -1.66
C LYS A 170 15.81 1.60 -3.07
N GLY A 171 14.79 0.84 -3.44
CA GLY A 171 13.98 1.05 -4.64
C GLY A 171 12.82 2.01 -4.38
N PHE A 172 12.58 2.96 -5.28
CA PHE A 172 11.39 3.82 -5.28
C PHE A 172 11.13 4.44 -6.67
N ASN A 173 9.90 4.88 -6.91
CA ASN A 173 9.53 5.69 -8.08
C ASN A 173 9.45 7.17 -7.67
N MET A 174 9.60 8.09 -8.62
CA MET A 174 9.40 9.51 -8.39
C MET A 174 8.72 10.12 -9.61
N SER A 175 7.46 10.48 -9.43
CA SER A 175 6.64 11.14 -10.44
C SER A 175 6.65 12.66 -10.24
N LEU A 176 6.72 13.41 -11.34
CA LEU A 176 6.53 14.86 -11.36
C LEU A 176 5.50 15.26 -12.41
N ILE A 177 4.64 16.23 -12.09
CA ILE A 177 3.80 16.92 -13.09
C ILE A 177 4.62 18.05 -13.71
N HIS A 178 4.79 18.03 -15.02
CA HIS A 178 5.59 19.00 -15.77
C HIS A 178 5.16 19.07 -17.24
N ARG A 179 5.01 20.27 -17.83
CA ARG A 179 4.54 20.47 -19.22
C ARG A 179 3.25 19.73 -19.55
N GLN A 180 2.26 19.87 -18.65
CA GLN A 180 0.94 19.24 -18.71
C GLN A 180 0.93 17.70 -18.82
N GLY A 181 2.02 17.02 -18.42
CA GLY A 181 2.07 15.55 -18.34
C GLY A 181 2.88 15.05 -17.15
N LEU A 182 2.93 13.73 -17.01
CA LEU A 182 3.72 13.04 -15.98
C LEU A 182 5.17 12.81 -16.44
N LYS A 183 6.10 12.75 -15.48
CA LYS A 183 7.52 12.40 -15.67
C LYS A 183 7.95 11.47 -14.54
N ASP A 184 8.21 10.20 -14.88
CA ASP A 184 8.47 9.15 -13.91
C ASP A 184 9.93 8.68 -13.94
N PHE A 185 10.54 8.66 -12.76
CA PHE A 185 11.92 8.21 -12.55
C PHE A 185 11.93 7.04 -11.56
N THR A 186 12.51 5.89 -11.92
CA THR A 186 12.68 4.78 -10.98
C THR A 186 14.12 4.75 -10.46
N PHE A 187 14.32 4.89 -9.15
CA PHE A 187 15.63 4.91 -8.50
C PHE A 187 15.92 3.62 -7.72
N PHE A 188 17.18 3.19 -7.77
CA PHE A 188 17.72 2.09 -6.97
C PHE A 188 19.01 2.54 -6.28
N VAL A 189 18.89 3.09 -5.08
CA VAL A 189 20.03 3.67 -4.36
C VAL A 189 20.71 2.59 -3.51
N PRO A 190 22.01 2.31 -3.74
CA PRO A 190 22.76 1.31 -2.96
C PRO A 190 23.11 1.87 -1.57
N LEU A 191 22.98 1.04 -0.54
CA LEU A 191 23.38 1.38 0.83
C LEU A 191 24.78 0.83 1.14
N PRO A 192 25.70 1.65 1.71
CA PRO A 192 26.94 1.14 2.29
C PRO A 192 26.68 0.03 3.31
N GLY A 193 27.55 -0.99 3.32
CA GLY A 193 27.40 -2.16 4.18
C GLY A 193 26.47 -3.25 3.63
N PHE A 194 25.67 -2.96 2.60
CA PHE A 194 24.90 -3.96 1.86
C PHE A 194 25.47 -4.15 0.44
N THR A 195 25.67 -5.40 0.06
CA THR A 195 25.97 -5.79 -1.33
C THR A 195 25.03 -6.93 -1.72
N PRO A 196 24.14 -6.74 -2.71
CA PRO A 196 23.32 -7.83 -3.25
C PRO A 196 24.21 -8.93 -3.82
N ASP A 197 23.83 -10.20 -3.68
CA ASP A 197 24.57 -11.31 -4.30
C ASP A 197 24.66 -11.17 -5.83
N PHE A 198 23.57 -10.70 -6.45
CA PHE A 198 23.50 -10.29 -7.84
C PHE A 198 24.65 -9.36 -8.30
N MET A 199 25.08 -8.43 -7.44
CA MET A 199 26.11 -7.43 -7.77
C MET A 199 27.54 -7.98 -7.61
N THR A 200 27.72 -9.22 -7.13
CA THR A 200 29.04 -9.87 -7.02
C THR A 200 29.33 -10.88 -8.14
N ARG A 201 28.38 -11.12 -9.05
CA ARG A 201 28.50 -12.06 -10.16
C ARG A 201 29.06 -11.38 -11.42
N ASP A 202 30.15 -11.90 -11.97
CA ASP A 202 30.61 -11.52 -13.32
C ASP A 202 29.85 -12.33 -14.38
N PHE A 203 28.69 -11.82 -14.78
CA PHE A 203 27.83 -12.43 -15.79
C PHE A 203 28.51 -12.61 -17.17
N ALA A 204 29.53 -11.81 -17.49
CA ALA A 204 30.26 -11.94 -18.76
C ALA A 204 31.25 -13.11 -18.75
N SER A 205 31.59 -13.66 -17.58
CA SER A 205 32.48 -14.81 -17.42
C SER A 205 31.78 -16.17 -17.49
N PHE A 206 30.44 -16.21 -17.44
CA PHE A 206 29.67 -17.45 -17.24
C PHE A 206 29.58 -18.35 -18.47
N TYR A 207 29.63 -17.77 -19.67
CA TYR A 207 29.52 -18.47 -20.95
C TYR A 207 30.43 -17.80 -21.97
N SER A 208 31.17 -18.60 -22.73
CA SER A 208 31.90 -18.11 -23.90
C SER A 208 30.93 -17.72 -25.04
N SER A 209 31.40 -16.91 -25.99
CA SER A 209 30.64 -16.55 -27.18
C SER A 209 30.31 -17.72 -28.12
N GLU A 210 30.89 -18.90 -27.89
CA GLU A 210 30.60 -20.14 -28.62
C GLU A 210 29.52 -21.00 -27.91
N GLU A 211 29.31 -20.78 -26.61
CA GLU A 211 28.23 -21.43 -25.84
C GLU A 211 26.91 -20.65 -25.89
N ILE A 212 26.97 -19.34 -26.15
CA ILE A 212 25.79 -18.47 -26.24
C ILE A 212 25.06 -18.74 -27.56
N ALA A 213 23.81 -19.17 -27.47
CA ALA A 213 22.91 -19.34 -28.61
C ALA A 213 21.78 -18.30 -28.57
N ASP A 214 21.64 -17.55 -29.66
CA ASP A 214 20.59 -16.55 -29.86
C ASP A 214 19.50 -17.10 -30.80
N TYR A 215 18.24 -16.77 -30.50
CA TYR A 215 17.07 -17.37 -31.12
C TYR A 215 15.99 -16.33 -31.40
N ASP A 216 15.13 -16.62 -32.37
CA ASP A 216 13.88 -15.88 -32.59
C ASP A 216 12.73 -16.35 -31.68
N GLN A 217 11.64 -15.59 -31.67
CA GLN A 217 10.42 -15.83 -30.88
C GLN A 217 9.70 -17.16 -31.21
N THR A 218 10.00 -17.80 -32.34
CA THR A 218 9.49 -19.13 -32.74
C THR A 218 10.44 -20.25 -32.31
N ALA A 219 11.74 -19.97 -32.22
CA ALA A 219 12.78 -20.93 -31.89
C ALA A 219 12.98 -21.11 -30.38
N LEU A 220 13.10 -20.02 -29.61
CA LEU A 220 13.34 -20.11 -28.17
C LEU A 220 12.28 -20.94 -27.40
N PRO A 221 10.96 -20.84 -27.69
CA PRO A 221 9.95 -21.68 -27.03
C PRO A 221 10.11 -23.19 -27.26
N ARG A 222 10.81 -23.61 -28.31
CA ARG A 222 11.16 -25.03 -28.55
C ARG A 222 12.34 -25.45 -27.68
N VAL A 223 13.40 -24.64 -27.65
CA VAL A 223 14.59 -24.87 -26.80
C VAL A 223 14.20 -24.96 -25.32
N LEU A 224 13.37 -24.03 -24.83
CA LEU A 224 12.87 -24.01 -23.45
C LEU A 224 11.92 -25.17 -23.08
N ARG A 225 11.50 -25.98 -24.06
CA ARG A 225 10.67 -27.18 -23.90
C ARG A 225 11.48 -28.47 -24.07
N ASP A 226 12.37 -28.49 -25.07
CA ASP A 226 13.05 -29.70 -25.56
C ASP A 226 14.49 -29.85 -25.03
N GLU A 227 15.16 -28.75 -24.67
CA GLU A 227 16.57 -28.73 -24.19
C GLU A 227 16.71 -28.32 -22.72
N LEU A 228 15.75 -27.57 -22.16
CA LEU A 228 15.75 -27.21 -20.74
C LEU A 228 15.16 -28.33 -19.89
N ASP A 229 16.03 -29.10 -19.22
CA ASP A 229 15.71 -30.05 -18.15
C ASP A 229 14.59 -29.55 -17.23
N CYS A 230 13.71 -30.45 -16.76
CA CYS A 230 12.53 -30.06 -15.97
C CYS A 230 12.86 -29.16 -14.78
N CYS A 231 13.98 -29.43 -14.12
CA CYS A 231 14.19 -29.18 -12.72
C CYS A 231 15.64 -28.84 -12.41
N ALA A 232 15.84 -28.06 -11.35
CA ALA A 232 17.15 -27.89 -10.75
C ALA A 232 17.63 -29.22 -10.15
N THR A 233 18.92 -29.28 -9.83
CA THR A 233 19.56 -30.41 -9.15
C THR A 233 20.14 -30.01 -7.80
N ASP A 234 20.66 -30.98 -7.07
CA ASP A 234 21.77 -30.75 -6.14
C ASP A 234 23.04 -30.24 -6.87
N ARG A 235 24.10 -29.93 -6.11
CA ARG A 235 25.37 -29.43 -6.69
C ARG A 235 26.10 -30.46 -7.55
N ASP A 236 25.90 -31.75 -7.27
CA ASP A 236 26.56 -32.86 -7.97
C ASP A 236 25.84 -33.25 -9.27
N GLY A 237 24.64 -32.72 -9.50
CA GLY A 237 23.82 -33.00 -10.70
C GLY A 237 23.05 -34.32 -10.63
N VAL A 238 22.91 -34.91 -9.44
CA VAL A 238 22.43 -36.29 -9.25
C VAL A 238 20.96 -36.33 -8.82
N ALA A 239 20.60 -35.61 -7.75
CA ALA A 239 19.24 -35.60 -7.23
C ALA A 239 18.45 -34.40 -7.77
N ARG A 240 17.20 -34.64 -8.19
CA ARG A 240 16.30 -33.60 -8.73
C ARG A 240 15.66 -32.77 -7.63
N GLY A 241 15.62 -31.46 -7.82
CA GLY A 241 14.97 -30.49 -6.95
C GLY A 241 13.63 -30.02 -7.51
N ALA A 242 13.27 -28.77 -7.24
CA ALA A 242 12.04 -28.16 -7.75
C ALA A 242 12.15 -27.87 -9.27
N PRO A 243 11.03 -27.87 -10.02
CA PRO A 243 11.05 -27.60 -11.45
C PRO A 243 11.37 -26.12 -11.74
N PHE A 244 12.06 -25.87 -12.85
CA PHE A 244 12.20 -24.50 -13.37
C PHE A 244 10.85 -24.07 -13.96
N ASN A 245 10.10 -23.24 -13.23
CA ASN A 245 8.75 -22.79 -13.60
C ASN A 245 8.72 -21.36 -14.20
N VAL A 246 9.87 -20.69 -14.30
CA VAL A 246 9.97 -19.32 -14.84
C VAL A 246 11.14 -19.18 -15.80
N VAL A 247 10.97 -18.37 -16.84
CA VAL A 247 12.03 -17.79 -17.66
C VAL A 247 11.78 -16.28 -17.78
N LEU A 248 12.75 -15.47 -17.37
CA LEU A 248 12.72 -14.01 -17.53
C LEU A 248 13.68 -13.59 -18.64
N LEU A 249 13.23 -12.74 -19.55
CA LEU A 249 14.02 -12.23 -20.67
C LEU A 249 14.32 -10.75 -20.43
N GLY A 250 15.61 -10.42 -20.34
CA GLY A 250 16.07 -9.05 -20.10
C GLY A 250 17.55 -8.99 -19.74
N LYS A 251 18.14 -7.79 -19.82
CA LYS A 251 19.48 -7.54 -19.27
C LYS A 251 19.42 -7.69 -17.75
N GLY A 252 20.55 -7.97 -17.12
CA GLY A 252 20.59 -8.10 -15.65
C GLY A 252 20.07 -6.86 -14.91
N SER A 253 20.33 -5.66 -15.45
CA SER A 253 19.75 -4.40 -14.97
C SER A 253 18.22 -4.36 -15.04
N THR A 254 17.63 -4.91 -16.10
CA THR A 254 16.19 -4.96 -16.38
C THR A 254 15.49 -5.94 -15.46
N VAL A 255 16.05 -7.13 -15.27
CA VAL A 255 15.57 -8.14 -14.32
C VAL A 255 15.57 -7.57 -12.89
N ARG A 256 16.70 -6.99 -12.47
CA ARG A 256 16.83 -6.34 -11.16
C ARG A 256 15.85 -5.18 -10.95
N ARG A 257 15.67 -4.34 -11.98
CA ARG A 257 14.70 -3.23 -12.01
C ARG A 257 13.26 -3.74 -11.87
N ALA A 258 12.91 -4.84 -12.54
CA ALA A 258 11.59 -5.44 -12.44
C ALA A 258 11.30 -5.99 -11.03
N MET A 259 12.27 -6.67 -10.42
CA MET A 259 12.11 -7.20 -9.05
C MET A 259 11.98 -6.09 -8.02
N LEU A 260 12.82 -5.05 -8.09
CA LEU A 260 12.77 -3.93 -7.17
C LEU A 260 11.51 -3.06 -7.36
N ARG A 261 11.01 -2.83 -8.60
CA ARG A 261 9.68 -2.23 -8.84
C ARG A 261 8.54 -3.11 -8.31
N GLY A 262 8.68 -4.43 -8.40
CA GLY A 262 7.74 -5.39 -7.84
C GLY A 262 7.73 -5.47 -6.31
N GLY A 263 8.62 -4.75 -5.61
CA GLY A 263 8.73 -4.78 -4.15
C GLY A 263 9.40 -6.04 -3.59
N TRP A 264 10.26 -6.70 -4.37
CA TRP A 264 11.09 -7.81 -3.90
C TRP A 264 12.37 -7.30 -3.24
N VAL A 265 12.78 -7.96 -2.16
CA VAL A 265 14.02 -7.71 -1.43
C VAL A 265 15.13 -8.60 -1.98
N GLU A 266 16.29 -8.00 -2.23
CA GLU A 266 17.51 -8.69 -2.65
C GLU A 266 18.17 -9.45 -1.50
N THR A 267 18.74 -10.62 -1.79
CA THR A 267 19.54 -11.37 -0.81
C THR A 267 20.95 -10.78 -0.70
N PRO A 268 21.48 -10.56 0.52
CA PRO A 268 22.87 -10.13 0.69
C PRO A 268 23.85 -11.19 0.19
N ALA A 269 25.06 -10.77 -0.20
CA ALA A 269 26.16 -11.65 -0.57
C ALA A 269 26.71 -12.51 0.60
N ASP A 270 26.16 -12.39 1.80
CA ASP A 270 26.61 -13.06 3.03
C ASP A 270 26.49 -14.61 2.96
N PRO A 271 27.59 -15.36 3.19
CA PRO A 271 27.60 -16.81 3.06
C PRO A 271 26.94 -17.57 4.23
N ASP A 272 26.69 -16.95 5.38
CA ASP A 272 25.97 -17.59 6.49
C ASP A 272 24.45 -17.50 6.31
N ILE A 273 23.95 -16.40 5.73
CA ILE A 273 22.53 -16.25 5.35
C ILE A 273 22.18 -17.15 4.16
N ALA A 274 23.07 -17.29 3.17
CA ALA A 274 22.76 -17.96 1.90
C ALA A 274 22.68 -19.50 1.93
N LYS A 275 23.05 -20.16 3.03
CA LYS A 275 23.32 -21.61 3.10
C LYS A 275 22.16 -22.55 2.73
N ARG A 276 20.90 -22.12 2.85
CA ARG A 276 19.73 -22.93 2.44
C ARG A 276 19.15 -22.56 1.08
N ALA A 277 19.17 -21.29 0.69
CA ALA A 277 18.67 -20.86 -0.61
C ALA A 277 19.53 -21.39 -1.76
N ARG A 278 20.86 -21.44 -1.58
CA ARG A 278 21.82 -21.96 -2.59
C ARG A 278 22.02 -23.48 -2.52
N LEU A 279 20.95 -24.23 -2.23
CA LEU A 279 20.92 -25.71 -2.33
C LEU A 279 20.55 -26.17 -3.75
N GLN A 280 19.55 -25.53 -4.37
CA GLN A 280 19.13 -25.79 -5.75
C GLN A 280 20.22 -25.34 -6.72
N SER A 281 20.39 -26.04 -7.85
CA SER A 281 21.45 -25.76 -8.83
C SER A 281 21.00 -25.92 -10.29
N PHE A 282 21.60 -25.12 -11.18
CA PHE A 282 21.55 -25.29 -12.63
C PHE A 282 22.97 -25.55 -13.15
N ARG A 283 23.20 -26.69 -13.82
CA ARG A 283 24.52 -27.11 -14.35
C ARG A 283 25.67 -27.02 -13.31
N GLY A 284 25.39 -27.38 -12.05
CA GLY A 284 26.36 -27.32 -10.93
C GLY A 284 26.60 -25.92 -10.34
N ARG A 285 25.95 -24.86 -10.88
CA ARG A 285 26.04 -23.48 -10.38
C ARG A 285 24.90 -23.16 -9.41
N GLU A 286 25.22 -22.46 -8.32
CA GLU A 286 24.25 -21.86 -7.39
C GLU A 286 23.39 -20.78 -8.09
N PRO A 287 22.25 -20.34 -7.51
CA PRO A 287 21.54 -19.15 -7.99
C PRO A 287 22.47 -17.93 -8.12
N ASP A 288 22.30 -17.18 -9.20
CA ASP A 288 23.02 -15.93 -9.43
C ASP A 288 22.37 -14.75 -8.71
N ALA A 289 21.05 -14.81 -8.60
CA ALA A 289 20.21 -13.86 -7.89
C ALA A 289 19.21 -14.62 -7.02
N ILE A 290 19.00 -14.16 -5.79
CA ILE A 290 17.90 -14.60 -4.94
C ILE A 290 17.11 -13.38 -4.51
N TYR A 291 15.85 -13.33 -4.92
CA TYR A 291 14.88 -12.33 -4.52
C TYR A 291 13.83 -12.95 -3.60
N SER A 292 13.33 -12.20 -2.63
CA SER A 292 12.26 -12.66 -1.75
C SER A 292 11.28 -11.54 -1.40
N ARG A 293 10.03 -11.88 -1.11
CA ARG A 293 9.02 -10.91 -0.67
C ARG A 293 8.15 -11.51 0.43
N GLN A 294 8.10 -10.83 1.57
CA GLN A 294 7.25 -11.21 2.70
C GLN A 294 5.81 -10.71 2.47
N ARG A 295 4.81 -11.48 2.94
CA ARG A 295 3.42 -11.02 3.02
C ARG A 295 3.21 -10.12 4.24
N ALA A 296 2.45 -9.04 4.08
CA ALA A 296 2.16 -8.11 5.16
C ALA A 296 1.28 -8.70 6.30
N ASP A 297 0.67 -9.87 6.10
CA ASP A 297 -0.33 -10.46 6.99
C ASP A 297 -0.13 -11.95 7.30
N GLY A 298 1.07 -12.51 7.09
CA GLY A 298 1.34 -13.92 7.35
C GLY A 298 2.83 -14.29 7.39
N ASP A 299 3.13 -15.46 7.97
CA ASP A 299 4.48 -15.99 8.16
C ASP A 299 5.10 -16.62 6.88
N GLU A 300 4.65 -16.14 5.72
CA GLU A 300 4.99 -16.68 4.40
C GLU A 300 5.87 -15.70 3.60
N LEU A 301 6.88 -16.29 2.95
CA LEU A 301 7.86 -15.62 2.11
C LEU A 301 7.77 -16.23 0.71
N ILE A 302 7.45 -15.45 -0.32
CA ILE A 302 7.65 -15.92 -1.71
C ILE A 302 9.12 -15.70 -2.09
N VAL A 303 9.74 -16.71 -2.69
CA VAL A 303 11.17 -16.73 -3.06
C VAL A 303 11.30 -16.97 -4.55
N LEU A 304 12.20 -16.23 -5.19
CA LEU A 304 12.58 -16.38 -6.59
C LEU A 304 14.10 -16.61 -6.69
N HIS A 305 14.49 -17.77 -7.19
CA HIS A 305 15.86 -18.05 -7.63
C HIS A 305 15.98 -17.78 -9.13
N LEU A 306 17.10 -17.18 -9.56
CA LEU A 306 17.42 -16.97 -10.97
C LEU A 306 18.85 -17.41 -11.31
N TRP A 307 18.99 -17.97 -12.50
CA TRP A 307 20.25 -18.29 -13.16
C TRP A 307 20.26 -17.66 -14.55
N LEU A 308 21.30 -16.90 -14.89
CA LEU A 308 21.57 -16.54 -16.28
C LEU A 308 21.84 -17.84 -17.07
N SER A 309 21.21 -17.96 -18.24
CA SER A 309 21.35 -19.11 -19.13
C SER A 309 22.24 -18.79 -20.34
N PRO A 310 22.69 -19.80 -21.12
CA PRO A 310 23.42 -19.56 -22.38
C PRO A 310 22.50 -19.14 -23.54
N TRP A 311 21.21 -18.89 -23.30
CA TRP A 311 20.22 -18.63 -24.35
C TRP A 311 19.80 -17.16 -24.39
N GLN A 312 19.52 -16.66 -25.60
CA GLN A 312 19.05 -15.30 -25.85
C GLN A 312 17.82 -15.29 -26.77
N LEU A 313 17.06 -14.19 -26.72
CA LEU A 313 15.98 -13.87 -27.64
C LEU A 313 16.30 -12.56 -28.37
N ASP A 314 16.58 -12.61 -29.67
CA ASP A 314 16.93 -11.44 -30.48
C ASP A 314 18.04 -10.57 -29.79
N GLY A 315 19.04 -11.23 -29.19
CA GLY A 315 20.13 -10.63 -28.39
C GLY A 315 19.80 -10.31 -26.92
N THR A 316 18.60 -10.65 -26.44
CA THR A 316 18.13 -10.39 -25.07
C THR A 316 18.39 -11.60 -24.16
N PRO A 317 19.17 -11.50 -23.07
CA PRO A 317 19.51 -12.66 -22.23
C PRO A 317 18.31 -13.33 -21.55
N ALA A 318 18.28 -14.65 -21.58
CA ALA A 318 17.30 -15.46 -20.85
C ALA A 318 17.82 -15.92 -19.48
N TRP A 319 16.99 -15.75 -18.45
CA TRP A 319 17.24 -16.15 -17.08
C TRP A 319 16.26 -17.26 -16.71
N ILE A 320 16.78 -18.44 -16.39
CA ILE A 320 15.97 -19.57 -15.91
C ILE A 320 15.69 -19.35 -14.42
N GLY A 321 14.49 -19.67 -13.96
CA GLY A 321 14.08 -19.41 -12.58
C GLY A 321 13.18 -20.46 -11.94
N GLN A 322 13.21 -20.43 -10.60
CA GLN A 322 12.27 -21.14 -9.72
C GLN A 322 11.58 -20.09 -8.84
N VAL A 323 10.25 -20.04 -8.85
CA VAL A 323 9.47 -19.23 -7.89
C VAL A 323 8.52 -20.12 -7.09
N TYR A 324 8.55 -19.98 -5.77
CA TYR A 324 7.85 -20.85 -4.81
C TYR A 324 7.60 -20.12 -3.48
N TYR A 325 6.69 -20.63 -2.65
CA TYR A 325 6.45 -20.11 -1.30
C TYR A 325 7.29 -20.88 -0.26
N ALA A 326 7.74 -20.19 0.79
CA ALA A 326 8.46 -20.74 1.93
C ALA A 326 7.89 -20.15 3.24
N GLN A 327 8.18 -20.78 4.38
CA GLN A 327 7.77 -20.29 5.70
C GLN A 327 8.93 -19.63 6.44
N ILE A 328 8.64 -18.52 7.14
CA ILE A 328 9.64 -17.68 7.82
C ILE A 328 10.22 -18.38 9.07
N GLN A 329 9.45 -19.28 9.69
CA GLN A 329 9.92 -20.16 10.77
C GLN A 329 9.58 -21.63 10.48
N ASP A 330 10.56 -22.42 10.06
CA ASP A 330 10.49 -23.88 10.24
C ASP A 330 11.72 -24.47 10.98
N PRO A 331 11.74 -24.35 12.33
CA PRO A 331 12.47 -25.24 13.23
C PRO A 331 11.71 -26.55 13.54
N LEU A 332 10.53 -26.75 12.94
CA LEU A 332 9.56 -27.79 13.31
C LEU A 332 9.91 -29.14 12.66
N LEU A 333 10.32 -29.13 11.40
CA LEU A 333 11.00 -30.25 10.73
C LEU A 333 12.22 -30.72 11.52
N GLN A 334 13.02 -29.76 12.02
CA GLN A 334 14.23 -29.99 12.82
C GLN A 334 13.93 -30.75 14.14
N TRP A 335 12.72 -30.63 14.67
CA TRP A 335 12.26 -31.38 15.84
C TRP A 335 11.73 -32.77 15.48
N MET A 336 11.04 -32.92 14.34
CA MET A 336 10.43 -34.20 13.93
C MET A 336 11.46 -35.26 13.52
N GLU A 337 12.52 -34.88 12.80
CA GLU A 337 13.59 -35.82 12.41
C GLU A 337 14.26 -36.47 13.64
N SER A 338 14.42 -35.71 14.73
CA SER A 338 15.03 -36.17 15.98
C SER A 338 14.30 -37.33 16.69
N ARG A 339 13.11 -37.71 16.20
CA ARG A 339 12.24 -38.75 16.80
C ARG A 339 11.85 -39.90 15.84
N GLY A 340 12.40 -39.93 14.62
CA GLY A 340 12.29 -41.09 13.73
C GLY A 340 10.87 -41.46 13.28
N VAL A 341 9.99 -40.46 13.09
CA VAL A 341 8.60 -40.69 12.68
C VAL A 341 8.51 -40.93 11.16
N THR A 342 8.61 -42.19 10.74
CA THR A 342 8.30 -42.59 9.36
C THR A 342 6.81 -42.90 9.19
N ASP A 343 6.00 -41.89 8.87
CA ASP A 343 4.64 -42.08 8.38
C ASP A 343 4.41 -41.21 7.13
N THR A 344 4.14 -41.86 6.00
CA THR A 344 4.01 -41.16 4.71
C THR A 344 2.63 -40.53 4.49
N ASP A 345 1.58 -40.95 5.21
CA ASP A 345 0.22 -40.44 4.94
C ASP A 345 -0.02 -39.10 5.63
N VAL A 346 0.57 -38.88 6.81
CA VAL A 346 0.62 -37.55 7.46
C VAL A 346 1.38 -36.55 6.57
N TYR A 347 2.54 -36.96 6.02
CA TYR A 347 3.31 -36.12 5.12
C TYR A 347 2.57 -35.81 3.80
N LYS A 348 1.93 -36.82 3.18
CA LYS A 348 1.05 -36.60 2.01
C LYS A 348 -0.09 -35.64 2.32
N PHE A 349 -0.69 -35.70 3.51
CA PHE A 349 -1.77 -34.79 3.89
C PHE A 349 -1.27 -33.33 3.99
N PHE A 350 -0.15 -33.08 4.65
CA PHE A 350 0.44 -31.73 4.70
C PHE A 350 0.89 -31.25 3.32
N ALA A 351 1.50 -32.11 2.49
CA ALA A 351 1.86 -31.78 1.10
C ALA A 351 0.63 -31.43 0.24
N ARG A 352 -0.48 -32.15 0.40
CA ARG A 352 -1.74 -31.92 -0.33
C ARG A 352 -2.40 -30.59 0.00
N GLU A 353 -2.09 -29.96 1.12
CA GLU A 353 -2.71 -28.69 1.53
C GLU A 353 -1.72 -27.51 1.66
N SER A 354 -0.41 -27.76 1.72
CA SER A 354 0.60 -26.70 1.85
C SER A 354 0.63 -25.76 0.64
N LEU A 355 0.85 -24.46 0.91
CA LEU A 355 1.09 -23.45 -0.13
C LEU A 355 2.51 -23.58 -0.73
N VAL A 356 3.48 -24.06 0.06
CA VAL A 356 4.87 -24.34 -0.37
C VAL A 356 4.91 -25.28 -1.59
N SER A 357 3.92 -26.19 -1.68
CA SER A 357 3.79 -27.15 -2.77
C SER A 357 3.10 -26.62 -4.03
N ASP A 358 2.44 -25.46 -3.96
CA ASP A 358 1.70 -24.83 -5.06
C ASP A 358 2.59 -23.81 -5.79
N ILE A 359 3.54 -24.34 -6.56
CA ILE A 359 4.48 -23.54 -7.36
C ILE A 359 3.81 -22.82 -8.54
N ASP A 360 2.61 -23.24 -8.94
CA ASP A 360 1.84 -22.58 -9.99
C ASP A 360 1.17 -21.30 -9.44
N SER A 361 0.69 -21.33 -8.20
CA SER A 361 0.22 -20.12 -7.53
C SER A 361 1.35 -19.14 -7.19
N ALA A 362 2.60 -19.61 -7.09
CA ALA A 362 3.77 -18.75 -6.95
C ALA A 362 4.14 -18.09 -8.29
N GLN A 363 4.17 -18.87 -9.38
CA GLN A 363 4.35 -18.38 -10.76
C GLN A 363 3.31 -17.31 -11.12
N ARG A 364 2.04 -17.58 -10.79
CA ARG A 364 0.91 -16.66 -10.99
C ARG A 364 1.01 -15.38 -10.16
N TYR A 365 1.60 -15.42 -8.97
CA TYR A 365 1.85 -14.21 -8.18
C TYR A 365 2.94 -13.35 -8.82
N LEU A 366 4.06 -13.97 -9.23
CA LEU A 366 5.14 -13.28 -9.94
C LEU A 366 4.66 -12.62 -11.22
N TYR A 367 3.84 -13.32 -12.02
CA TYR A 367 3.19 -12.80 -13.23
C TYR A 367 2.43 -11.49 -12.95
N GLN A 368 1.44 -11.53 -12.05
CA GLN A 368 0.65 -10.35 -11.71
C GLN A 368 1.54 -9.24 -11.14
N ASN A 369 2.52 -9.56 -10.29
CA ASN A 369 3.37 -8.55 -9.70
C ASN A 369 4.33 -7.89 -10.69
N LEU A 370 4.82 -8.61 -11.71
CA LEU A 370 5.55 -8.03 -12.84
C LEU A 370 4.66 -7.07 -13.65
N TRP A 371 3.37 -7.42 -13.80
CA TRP A 371 2.40 -6.64 -14.56
C TRP A 371 1.97 -5.36 -13.84
N TYR A 372 1.45 -5.45 -12.61
CA TYR A 372 1.10 -4.30 -11.77
C TYR A 372 2.33 -3.47 -11.34
N GLY A 373 3.53 -4.05 -11.40
CA GLY A 373 4.81 -3.34 -11.25
C GLY A 373 5.30 -2.66 -12.53
N GLY A 374 4.48 -2.59 -13.58
CA GLY A 374 4.78 -1.94 -14.88
C GLY A 374 6.08 -2.42 -15.52
N SER A 375 6.44 -3.69 -15.31
CA SER A 375 7.76 -4.26 -15.63
C SER A 375 7.71 -5.35 -16.70
N LEU A 376 6.53 -5.73 -17.13
CA LEU A 376 6.27 -6.76 -18.13
C LEU A 376 6.06 -6.07 -19.50
N GLU A 377 6.72 -6.54 -20.55
CA GLU A 377 6.43 -6.17 -21.94
C GLU A 377 5.55 -7.25 -22.59
N LYS A 378 5.96 -8.52 -22.45
CA LYS A 378 5.25 -9.67 -23.03
C LYS A 378 5.28 -10.89 -22.12
N VAL A 379 4.27 -11.75 -22.23
CA VAL A 379 4.18 -13.00 -21.44
C VAL A 379 3.68 -14.18 -22.28
N GLY A 380 4.18 -15.38 -22.01
CA GLY A 380 3.71 -16.60 -22.63
C GLY A 380 3.97 -17.82 -21.73
N TYR A 381 3.55 -18.99 -22.20
CA TYR A 381 3.70 -20.25 -21.46
C TYR A 381 4.21 -21.38 -22.36
N VAL A 382 5.24 -22.09 -21.90
CA VAL A 382 5.79 -23.30 -22.56
C VAL A 382 5.71 -24.50 -21.62
N ARG A 383 5.60 -25.72 -22.15
CA ARG A 383 5.66 -26.93 -21.30
C ARG A 383 7.10 -27.15 -20.82
N GLY A 384 7.29 -27.31 -19.51
CA GLY A 384 8.59 -27.64 -18.91
C GLY A 384 8.66 -29.04 -18.31
N MET A 385 7.51 -29.66 -18.01
CA MET A 385 7.39 -31.05 -17.58
C MET A 385 5.96 -31.56 -17.80
N ASP A 386 5.71 -32.83 -17.54
CA ASP A 386 4.33 -33.34 -17.46
C ASP A 386 3.64 -32.90 -16.17
N PRO A 387 2.29 -32.72 -16.19
CA PRO A 387 1.54 -32.31 -15.01
C PRO A 387 1.72 -33.28 -13.84
N VAL A 388 2.08 -32.74 -12.68
CA VAL A 388 2.17 -33.47 -11.41
C VAL A 388 0.84 -33.27 -10.67
N PRO A 389 -0.01 -34.31 -10.54
CA PRO A 389 -1.32 -34.17 -9.90
C PRO A 389 -1.19 -34.07 -8.38
N LEU A 390 -2.04 -33.23 -7.78
CA LEU A 390 -2.08 -32.99 -6.33
C LEU A 390 -2.12 -34.26 -5.47
N ASP A 391 -2.87 -35.28 -5.91
CA ASP A 391 -3.04 -36.52 -5.15
C ASP A 391 -1.74 -37.34 -5.03
N ASN A 392 -0.78 -37.12 -5.93
CA ASN A 392 0.52 -37.79 -5.99
C ASN A 392 1.62 -36.76 -6.34
N PRO A 393 2.00 -35.89 -5.39
CA PRO A 393 3.02 -34.87 -5.61
C PRO A 393 4.40 -35.52 -5.78
N LEU A 394 5.29 -34.84 -6.50
CA LEU A 394 6.71 -35.18 -6.50
C LEU A 394 7.42 -34.51 -5.33
N GLN A 395 8.64 -34.94 -5.04
CA GLN A 395 9.46 -34.41 -3.94
C GLN A 395 10.86 -34.09 -4.46
N GLY A 396 11.40 -32.93 -4.08
CA GLY A 396 12.78 -32.54 -4.35
C GLY A 396 13.77 -33.22 -3.39
N PHE A 397 15.06 -33.18 -3.73
CA PHE A 397 16.16 -33.68 -2.89
C PHE A 397 16.25 -33.00 -1.52
N ASP A 398 15.72 -31.78 -1.41
CA ASP A 398 15.60 -30.98 -0.20
C ASP A 398 14.48 -31.47 0.73
N GLY A 399 13.71 -32.46 0.29
CA GLY A 399 12.54 -32.97 0.98
C GLY A 399 11.27 -32.19 0.70
N THR A 400 11.27 -31.14 -0.14
CA THR A 400 10.09 -30.31 -0.39
C THR A 400 9.13 -30.99 -1.39
N PRO A 401 7.82 -31.12 -1.09
CA PRO A 401 6.86 -31.68 -2.03
C PRO A 401 6.28 -30.60 -2.96
N PHE A 402 6.03 -30.93 -4.23
CA PHE A 402 5.42 -30.02 -5.21
C PHE A 402 4.41 -30.71 -6.14
N PHE A 403 3.47 -29.92 -6.66
CA PHE A 403 2.55 -30.29 -7.73
C PHE A 403 2.42 -29.13 -8.74
N THR A 404 2.05 -29.39 -9.99
CA THR A 404 2.03 -28.38 -11.06
C THR A 404 1.29 -28.86 -12.31
N HIS A 405 0.74 -27.93 -13.09
CA HIS A 405 0.27 -28.19 -14.46
C HIS A 405 1.40 -28.39 -15.48
N GLY A 406 2.68 -28.27 -15.06
CA GLY A 406 3.86 -28.55 -15.88
C GLY A 406 4.28 -27.42 -16.83
N MET A 407 3.72 -26.22 -16.65
CA MET A 407 3.96 -25.06 -17.51
C MET A 407 5.00 -24.10 -16.91
N ARG A 408 5.81 -23.49 -17.78
CA ARG A 408 6.78 -22.44 -17.47
C ARG A 408 6.24 -21.11 -17.98
N MET A 409 6.22 -20.08 -17.14
CA MET A 409 6.00 -18.70 -17.60
C MET A 409 7.26 -18.21 -18.31
N VAL A 410 7.12 -17.62 -19.49
CA VAL A 410 8.17 -16.89 -20.22
C VAL A 410 7.76 -15.42 -20.25
N ALA A 411 8.56 -14.54 -19.67
CA ALA A 411 8.23 -13.12 -19.53
C ALA A 411 9.35 -12.22 -20.07
N ILE A 412 9.05 -11.37 -21.06
CA ILE A 412 9.94 -10.29 -21.53
C ILE A 412 9.73 -9.08 -20.64
N LEU A 413 10.82 -8.52 -20.12
CA LEU A 413 10.81 -7.44 -19.15
C LEU A 413 11.17 -6.10 -19.78
N SER A 414 10.39 -5.07 -19.47
CA SER A 414 10.62 -3.69 -19.92
C SER A 414 11.58 -2.95 -18.99
N ASP A 415 12.59 -2.26 -19.53
CA ASP A 415 13.39 -1.30 -18.75
C ASP A 415 12.54 -0.06 -18.36
N GLU A 416 11.61 0.36 -19.21
CA GLU A 416 10.68 1.48 -18.95
C GLU A 416 9.42 1.00 -18.20
N PHE A 417 8.62 1.92 -17.68
CA PHE A 417 7.31 1.57 -17.09
C PHE A 417 6.32 1.24 -18.22
N ARG A 418 5.48 0.22 -18.01
CA ARG A 418 4.42 -0.22 -18.93
C ARG A 418 3.06 -0.11 -18.28
N ALA A 419 2.09 0.45 -18.99
CA ALA A 419 0.69 0.39 -18.59
C ALA A 419 0.17 -1.06 -18.72
N ILE A 420 -0.91 -1.38 -18.01
CA ILE A 420 -1.42 -2.76 -17.92
C ILE A 420 -1.94 -3.25 -19.27
N ASP A 421 -2.49 -2.36 -20.08
CA ASP A 421 -2.99 -2.57 -21.44
C ASP A 421 -1.92 -2.61 -22.54
N GLU A 422 -0.65 -2.27 -22.25
CA GLU A 422 0.45 -2.39 -23.23
C GLU A 422 1.05 -3.81 -23.33
N VAL A 423 0.62 -4.76 -22.50
CA VAL A 423 1.28 -6.07 -22.35
C VAL A 423 0.72 -7.12 -23.30
N VAL A 424 1.57 -7.64 -24.19
CA VAL A 424 1.18 -8.54 -25.28
C VAL A 424 1.52 -10.01 -24.97
N TYR A 425 0.69 -10.96 -25.41
CA TYR A 425 0.99 -12.39 -25.26
C TYR A 425 1.95 -12.91 -26.34
N LEU A 426 2.94 -13.72 -25.93
CA LEU A 426 3.93 -14.35 -26.83
C LEU A 426 3.36 -15.56 -27.59
N ASN A 427 2.35 -16.20 -27.01
CA ASN A 427 1.64 -17.32 -27.60
C ASN A 427 0.21 -17.37 -27.09
N ASP A 428 -0.64 -18.06 -27.86
CA ASP A 428 -2.07 -18.19 -27.60
C ASP A 428 -2.37 -18.66 -26.16
N PRO A 429 -3.07 -17.86 -25.33
CA PRO A 429 -3.47 -18.23 -23.97
C PRO A 429 -4.47 -19.41 -23.89
N ASP A 430 -5.02 -19.90 -25.01
CA ASP A 430 -5.82 -21.14 -25.08
C ASP A 430 -4.97 -22.42 -24.92
N PHE A 431 -3.65 -22.31 -24.65
CA PHE A 431 -2.75 -23.45 -24.50
C PHE A 431 -3.29 -24.49 -23.48
N PRO A 432 -3.48 -25.76 -23.88
CA PRO A 432 -4.62 -26.54 -23.39
C PRO A 432 -4.40 -27.15 -22.00
N ILE A 433 -4.82 -26.44 -20.95
CA ILE A 433 -4.94 -26.98 -19.59
C ILE A 433 -6.35 -27.56 -19.35
N TYR A 434 -7.40 -27.03 -19.98
CA TYR A 434 -8.79 -27.48 -19.79
C TYR A 434 -9.59 -27.50 -21.09
N SER A 435 -10.26 -28.62 -21.38
CA SER A 435 -11.09 -28.79 -22.59
C SER A 435 -12.45 -28.09 -22.51
N ARG A 436 -12.83 -27.40 -23.58
CA ARG A 436 -14.18 -26.84 -23.80
C ARG A 436 -15.16 -27.91 -24.33
N ASN A 437 -16.42 -27.89 -23.91
CA ASN A 437 -17.49 -28.61 -24.63
C ASN A 437 -18.06 -27.71 -25.73
N THR A 438 -17.82 -28.05 -27.00
CA THR A 438 -18.16 -27.18 -28.16
C THR A 438 -19.66 -27.11 -28.49
N GLY A 439 -20.51 -27.84 -27.77
CA GLY A 439 -21.95 -27.93 -28.05
C GLY A 439 -22.85 -26.89 -27.36
N ALA A 440 -22.32 -26.02 -26.47
CA ALA A 440 -23.13 -25.07 -25.72
C ALA A 440 -22.46 -23.68 -25.58
N PRO A 441 -23.14 -22.59 -25.98
CA PRO A 441 -22.74 -21.22 -25.61
C PRO A 441 -22.75 -21.07 -24.09
N PHE A 442 -21.77 -20.34 -23.54
CA PHE A 442 -21.60 -20.14 -22.09
C PHE A 442 -21.30 -21.40 -21.26
N ASP A 443 -20.89 -22.52 -21.87
CA ASP A 443 -20.31 -23.66 -21.13
C ASP A 443 -19.06 -23.23 -20.33
N GLY A 444 -18.97 -23.68 -19.07
CA GLY A 444 -17.87 -23.34 -18.19
C GLY A 444 -18.10 -23.66 -16.71
N ARG A 445 -17.16 -23.25 -15.86
CA ARG A 445 -17.19 -23.55 -14.42
C ARG A 445 -17.99 -22.48 -13.69
N GLU A 446 -19.27 -22.74 -13.42
CA GLU A 446 -20.08 -21.88 -12.55
C GLU A 446 -20.17 -22.39 -11.10
N VAL A 447 -19.78 -21.53 -10.16
CA VAL A 447 -20.04 -21.64 -8.72
C VAL A 447 -21.18 -20.70 -8.35
N ARG A 448 -22.13 -21.14 -7.50
CA ARG A 448 -23.27 -20.29 -7.10
C ARG A 448 -22.84 -19.05 -6.30
N PRO A 449 -23.49 -17.89 -6.50
CA PRO A 449 -23.28 -16.72 -5.66
C PRO A 449 -23.69 -16.98 -4.20
N PRO A 450 -23.17 -16.20 -3.24
CA PRO A 450 -23.49 -16.35 -1.83
C PRO A 450 -24.91 -15.90 -1.47
N ASN A 451 -25.48 -14.98 -2.25
CA ASN A 451 -26.74 -14.29 -2.00
C ASN A 451 -27.23 -13.60 -3.30
N ASP A 452 -28.42 -13.01 -3.26
CA ASP A 452 -29.05 -12.33 -4.40
C ASP A 452 -28.59 -10.86 -4.57
N ARG A 453 -27.63 -10.36 -3.79
CA ARG A 453 -27.15 -8.95 -3.84
C ARG A 453 -26.08 -8.78 -4.93
N LEU A 454 -26.43 -9.19 -6.14
CA LEU A 454 -25.55 -9.16 -7.30
C LEU A 454 -25.35 -7.72 -7.80
N GLN A 455 -24.10 -7.32 -8.00
CA GLN A 455 -23.72 -6.13 -8.75
C GLN A 455 -23.20 -6.55 -10.12
N THR A 456 -23.75 -5.99 -11.20
CA THR A 456 -23.37 -6.32 -12.59
C THR A 456 -22.91 -5.08 -13.34
N GLN A 457 -21.81 -5.20 -14.08
CA GLN A 457 -21.35 -4.21 -15.05
C GLN A 457 -21.02 -4.89 -16.39
N THR A 458 -21.08 -4.14 -17.48
CA THR A 458 -20.76 -4.61 -18.84
C THR A 458 -19.89 -3.58 -19.55
N LYS A 459 -18.76 -4.00 -20.12
CA LYS A 459 -17.85 -3.18 -20.94
C LYS A 459 -17.54 -3.96 -22.21
N GLY A 460 -17.88 -3.40 -23.38
CA GLY A 460 -17.72 -4.10 -24.66
C GLY A 460 -18.43 -5.47 -24.68
N ALA A 461 -17.67 -6.52 -24.99
CA ALA A 461 -18.15 -7.91 -25.00
C ALA A 461 -18.09 -8.60 -23.62
N LEU A 462 -17.56 -7.94 -22.58
CA LEU A 462 -17.41 -8.48 -21.24
C LEU A 462 -18.60 -8.09 -20.35
N THR A 463 -19.17 -9.06 -19.63
CA THR A 463 -20.06 -8.80 -18.48
C THR A 463 -19.48 -9.42 -17.22
N VAL A 464 -19.26 -8.60 -16.18
CA VAL A 464 -18.84 -9.03 -14.85
C VAL A 464 -20.00 -8.88 -13.89
N THR A 465 -20.28 -9.92 -13.12
CA THR A 465 -21.24 -9.89 -11.99
C THR A 465 -20.55 -10.34 -10.72
N THR A 466 -20.77 -9.66 -9.60
CA THR A 466 -20.10 -9.95 -8.32
C THR A 466 -21.04 -9.83 -7.12
N ALA A 467 -20.71 -10.50 -6.02
CA ALA A 467 -21.40 -10.40 -4.74
C ALA A 467 -20.45 -10.74 -3.59
N VAL A 468 -20.65 -10.09 -2.44
CA VAL A 468 -19.85 -10.31 -1.22
C VAL A 468 -20.77 -10.84 -0.12
N PRO A 469 -20.42 -11.97 0.54
CA PRO A 469 -21.18 -12.52 1.64
C PRO A 469 -20.95 -11.76 2.94
N SER A 470 -21.96 -11.69 3.80
CA SER A 470 -21.76 -11.37 5.22
C SER A 470 -20.88 -12.41 5.93
N ALA A 471 -20.50 -12.16 7.19
CA ALA A 471 -19.80 -13.17 7.99
C ALA A 471 -20.61 -14.47 8.15
N GLU A 472 -21.93 -14.38 8.33
CA GLU A 472 -22.83 -15.52 8.42
C GLU A 472 -23.00 -16.25 7.08
N GLU A 473 -23.14 -15.52 5.98
CA GLU A 473 -23.24 -16.11 4.64
C GLU A 473 -21.92 -16.79 4.23
N ALA A 474 -20.77 -16.18 4.56
CA ALA A 474 -19.45 -16.78 4.33
C ALA A 474 -19.31 -18.07 5.14
N LYS A 475 -19.74 -18.05 6.40
CA LYS A 475 -19.78 -19.23 7.28
C LYS A 475 -20.77 -20.29 6.80
N ALA A 476 -21.88 -19.93 6.18
CA ALA A 476 -22.80 -20.88 5.55
C ALA A 476 -22.22 -21.51 4.26
N VAL A 477 -21.47 -20.75 3.47
CA VAL A 477 -20.82 -21.24 2.24
C VAL A 477 -19.61 -22.11 2.55
N PHE A 478 -18.78 -21.73 3.53
CA PHE A 478 -17.46 -22.33 3.81
C PHE A 478 -17.38 -23.14 5.12
N ASP A 479 -18.35 -23.05 6.03
CA ASP A 479 -18.43 -23.81 7.29
C ASP A 479 -17.30 -23.51 8.30
N VAL A 480 -16.62 -22.38 8.09
CA VAL A 480 -15.65 -21.79 9.01
C VAL A 480 -15.89 -20.28 9.09
N ASP A 481 -15.56 -19.70 10.23
CA ASP A 481 -15.55 -18.26 10.44
C ASP A 481 -14.33 -17.62 9.74
N LEU A 482 -14.54 -17.17 8.50
CA LEU A 482 -13.48 -16.58 7.68
C LEU A 482 -13.10 -15.17 8.17
N TYR A 483 -14.09 -14.39 8.58
CA TYR A 483 -13.90 -13.02 9.05
C TYR A 483 -13.03 -12.99 10.32
N ALA A 484 -13.24 -13.92 11.25
CA ALA A 484 -12.38 -14.12 12.41
C ALA A 484 -10.93 -14.57 12.09
N ARG A 485 -10.57 -14.77 10.81
CA ARG A 485 -9.21 -15.04 10.30
C ARG A 485 -8.72 -13.96 9.33
N ASN A 486 -9.38 -12.80 9.28
CA ASN A 486 -9.15 -11.72 8.29
C ASN A 486 -9.32 -12.19 6.84
N ILE A 487 -10.31 -13.07 6.56
CA ILE A 487 -10.62 -13.55 5.21
C ILE A 487 -12.06 -13.19 4.83
N GLN A 488 -12.21 -12.49 3.71
CA GLN A 488 -13.48 -12.10 3.11
C GLN A 488 -13.51 -12.59 1.64
N PRO A 489 -14.36 -13.58 1.31
CA PRO A 489 -14.39 -14.14 -0.04
C PRO A 489 -15.33 -13.33 -0.95
N VAL A 490 -14.78 -12.74 -2.02
CA VAL A 490 -15.54 -12.02 -3.06
C VAL A 490 -15.95 -13.03 -4.14
N TRP A 491 -17.25 -13.22 -4.37
CA TRP A 491 -17.73 -14.04 -5.50
C TRP A 491 -17.77 -13.22 -6.78
N ILE A 492 -17.23 -13.76 -7.86
CA ILE A 492 -17.23 -13.14 -9.18
C ILE A 492 -17.69 -14.16 -10.21
N LYS A 493 -18.53 -13.71 -11.15
CA LYS A 493 -18.81 -14.31 -12.44
C LYS A 493 -18.28 -13.40 -13.55
N VAL A 494 -17.53 -13.98 -14.46
CA VAL A 494 -17.04 -13.35 -15.69
C VAL A 494 -17.71 -14.05 -16.87
N GLU A 495 -18.50 -13.30 -17.66
CA GLU A 495 -19.08 -13.76 -18.92
C GLU A 495 -18.34 -13.12 -20.08
N ASN A 496 -17.55 -13.93 -20.79
CA ASN A 496 -16.82 -13.52 -21.98
C ASN A 496 -17.69 -13.76 -23.22
N ARG A 497 -17.96 -12.71 -24.01
CA ARG A 497 -18.69 -12.79 -25.30
C ARG A 497 -17.83 -12.42 -26.50
N SER A 498 -16.52 -12.19 -26.34
CA SER A 498 -15.58 -12.00 -27.45
C SER A 498 -15.10 -13.35 -28.01
N ASP A 499 -14.33 -13.25 -29.09
CA ASP A 499 -13.54 -14.28 -29.74
C ASP A 499 -12.13 -14.45 -29.11
N GLU A 500 -11.69 -13.56 -28.21
CA GLU A 500 -10.43 -13.65 -27.46
C GLU A 500 -10.58 -14.41 -26.12
N VAL A 501 -9.47 -14.96 -25.58
CA VAL A 501 -9.40 -15.46 -24.21
C VAL A 501 -9.13 -14.29 -23.26
N LEU A 502 -9.90 -14.16 -22.18
CA LEU A 502 -9.71 -13.11 -21.18
C LEU A 502 -9.07 -13.65 -19.88
N GLN A 503 -8.15 -12.92 -19.28
CA GLN A 503 -7.53 -13.25 -17.99
C GLN A 503 -8.06 -12.37 -16.86
N LEU A 504 -8.71 -12.96 -15.86
CA LEU A 504 -9.05 -12.27 -14.59
C LEU A 504 -7.82 -12.20 -13.67
N THR A 505 -7.55 -11.07 -13.03
CA THR A 505 -6.45 -10.95 -12.05
C THR A 505 -6.94 -10.76 -10.61
N PRO A 506 -6.66 -11.71 -9.69
CA PRO A 506 -6.93 -11.54 -8.25
C PRO A 506 -6.25 -10.34 -7.59
N MET A 507 -5.10 -9.89 -8.11
CA MET A 507 -4.34 -8.77 -7.56
C MET A 507 -5.07 -7.41 -7.65
N GLY A 508 -5.97 -7.21 -8.62
CA GLY A 508 -6.86 -6.03 -8.68
C GLY A 508 -7.97 -6.05 -7.62
N ILE A 509 -8.30 -7.24 -7.08
CA ILE A 509 -9.32 -7.40 -6.05
C ILE A 509 -8.74 -7.17 -4.65
N ASP A 510 -7.54 -7.71 -4.41
CA ASP A 510 -6.70 -7.39 -3.25
C ASP A 510 -5.24 -7.72 -3.59
N ALA A 511 -4.33 -6.75 -3.46
CA ALA A 511 -2.90 -6.97 -3.67
C ALA A 511 -2.27 -7.98 -2.67
N SER A 512 -2.98 -8.31 -1.60
CA SER A 512 -2.66 -9.37 -0.64
C SER A 512 -3.69 -10.52 -0.63
N TYR A 513 -4.37 -10.78 -1.76
CA TYR A 513 -5.35 -11.87 -1.88
C TYR A 513 -4.81 -13.22 -1.37
N PHE A 514 -5.69 -14.03 -0.79
CA PHE A 514 -5.35 -15.38 -0.34
C PHE A 514 -5.64 -16.40 -1.43
N THR A 515 -4.77 -17.40 -1.57
CA THR A 515 -5.07 -18.55 -2.44
C THR A 515 -6.16 -19.41 -1.78
N PRO A 516 -6.93 -20.21 -2.54
CA PRO A 516 -7.91 -21.13 -1.93
C PRO A 516 -7.28 -22.11 -0.93
N ARG A 517 -6.00 -22.46 -1.13
CA ARG A 517 -5.21 -23.34 -0.25
C ARG A 517 -4.74 -22.62 0.99
N GLU A 518 -4.25 -21.40 0.83
CA GLU A 518 -3.88 -20.53 1.94
C GLU A 518 -5.09 -20.22 2.84
N ALA A 519 -6.25 -19.92 2.25
CA ALA A 519 -7.50 -19.74 3.00
C ALA A 519 -7.89 -20.99 3.78
N ALA A 520 -7.66 -22.19 3.22
CA ALA A 520 -7.84 -23.46 3.95
C ALA A 520 -6.83 -23.63 5.09
N ASN A 521 -5.55 -23.32 4.85
CA ASN A 521 -4.48 -23.39 5.85
C ASN A 521 -4.76 -22.45 7.03
N ARG A 522 -5.04 -21.17 6.74
CA ARG A 522 -5.38 -20.11 7.71
C ARG A 522 -6.67 -20.39 8.50
N THR A 523 -7.50 -21.34 8.09
CA THR A 523 -8.79 -21.68 8.73
C THR A 523 -8.83 -23.05 9.42
N ARG A 524 -7.72 -23.80 9.49
CA ARG A 524 -7.68 -25.09 10.19
C ARG A 524 -7.99 -25.01 11.70
N THR A 525 -8.56 -26.11 12.19
CA THR A 525 -8.97 -26.34 13.59
C THR A 525 -8.71 -27.81 13.99
N GLY A 526 -7.49 -28.30 13.78
CA GLY A 526 -7.06 -29.67 14.10
C GLY A 526 -6.68 -30.49 12.86
N VAL A 527 -6.51 -31.80 13.05
CA VAL A 527 -5.93 -32.73 12.05
C VAL A 527 -6.97 -33.33 11.10
N GLN A 528 -8.26 -33.36 11.48
CA GLN A 528 -9.34 -33.96 10.69
C GLN A 528 -10.35 -32.90 10.23
N ASN A 529 -10.10 -32.31 9.04
CA ASN A 529 -11.08 -31.49 8.33
C ASN A 529 -10.75 -31.50 6.83
N GLU A 530 -11.67 -31.98 5.98
CA GLU A 530 -11.52 -32.03 4.51
C GLU A 530 -11.70 -30.65 3.84
N ASN A 531 -11.08 -29.61 4.42
CA ASN A 531 -11.43 -28.23 4.13
C ASN A 531 -10.78 -27.71 2.83
N ALA A 532 -9.54 -28.05 2.48
CA ALA A 532 -8.89 -27.51 1.27
C ALA A 532 -9.72 -27.72 -0.01
N GLY A 533 -10.21 -28.95 -0.23
CA GLY A 533 -11.06 -29.25 -1.38
C GLY A 533 -12.39 -28.46 -1.40
N ARG A 534 -12.90 -27.99 -0.25
CA ARG A 534 -14.09 -27.12 -0.17
C ARG A 534 -13.79 -25.72 -0.72
N TYR A 535 -12.63 -25.15 -0.33
CA TYR A 535 -12.14 -23.88 -0.85
C TYR A 535 -11.79 -24.00 -2.32
N GLU A 536 -11.09 -25.04 -2.75
CA GLU A 536 -10.70 -25.24 -4.15
C GLU A 536 -11.91 -25.39 -5.09
N ARG A 537 -12.93 -26.16 -4.70
CA ARG A 537 -14.17 -26.34 -5.49
C ARG A 537 -15.01 -25.06 -5.60
N ARG A 538 -14.85 -24.10 -4.68
CA ARG A 538 -15.53 -22.79 -4.72
C ARG A 538 -14.67 -21.66 -5.29
N GLY A 539 -13.36 -21.73 -5.11
CA GLY A 539 -12.41 -20.65 -5.39
C GLY A 539 -12.11 -20.46 -6.88
N HIS A 540 -11.74 -19.24 -7.26
CA HIS A 540 -11.44 -18.84 -8.63
C HIS A 540 -10.05 -19.35 -9.09
N ILE A 541 -9.88 -20.69 -9.17
CA ILE A 541 -8.60 -21.34 -9.54
C ILE A 541 -8.22 -21.06 -11.00
N ARG A 542 -9.21 -21.00 -11.90
CA ARG A 542 -9.01 -20.67 -13.32
C ARG A 542 -9.08 -19.16 -13.47
N LEU A 543 -8.14 -18.57 -14.22
CA LEU A 543 -8.14 -17.13 -14.52
C LEU A 543 -8.47 -16.86 -16.00
N SER A 544 -8.08 -17.77 -16.90
CA SER A 544 -8.50 -17.79 -18.31
C SER A 544 -10.01 -18.05 -18.42
N VAL A 545 -10.73 -17.13 -19.06
CA VAL A 545 -12.15 -17.22 -19.41
C VAL A 545 -12.24 -17.29 -20.94
N LEU A 546 -12.54 -18.48 -21.44
CA LEU A 546 -12.51 -18.81 -22.88
C LEU A 546 -13.49 -17.93 -23.70
N PRO A 547 -13.24 -17.73 -25.00
CA PRO A 547 -14.14 -17.03 -25.90
C PRO A 547 -15.58 -17.54 -25.80
N ASN A 548 -16.60 -16.67 -25.74
CA ASN A 548 -18.01 -17.10 -25.66
C ASN A 548 -18.31 -18.12 -24.52
N SER A 549 -17.71 -17.92 -23.34
CA SER A 549 -17.86 -18.79 -22.15
C SER A 549 -18.19 -17.99 -20.88
N ALA A 550 -18.54 -18.70 -19.80
CA ALA A 550 -18.71 -18.09 -18.48
C ALA A 550 -17.95 -18.87 -17.40
N GLN A 551 -17.36 -18.16 -16.44
CA GLN A 551 -16.78 -18.78 -15.25
C GLN A 551 -17.14 -17.99 -14.00
N SER A 552 -17.29 -18.67 -12.86
CA SER A 552 -17.45 -18.02 -11.57
C SER A 552 -16.83 -18.78 -10.42
N GLY A 553 -16.47 -18.04 -9.37
CA GLY A 553 -15.82 -18.55 -8.18
C GLY A 553 -15.53 -17.45 -7.16
N TYR A 554 -15.02 -17.84 -6.00
CA TYR A 554 -14.64 -16.90 -4.94
C TYR A 554 -13.13 -16.57 -5.02
N VAL A 555 -12.79 -15.29 -5.01
CA VAL A 555 -11.43 -14.79 -4.70
C VAL A 555 -11.40 -14.45 -3.22
N PHE A 556 -10.39 -14.91 -2.49
CA PHE A 556 -10.28 -14.65 -1.05
C PHE A 556 -9.45 -13.38 -0.85
N SER A 557 -10.02 -12.38 -0.19
CA SER A 557 -9.39 -11.09 0.11
C SER A 557 -9.33 -10.87 1.62
N ARG A 558 -8.63 -9.82 2.08
CA ARG A 558 -8.71 -9.35 3.47
C ARG A 558 -10.10 -8.76 3.78
N VAL A 559 -10.45 -8.66 5.05
CA VAL A 559 -11.74 -8.08 5.48
C VAL A 559 -11.71 -6.56 5.36
N ASP A 560 -12.61 -6.03 4.55
CA ASP A 560 -13.12 -4.66 4.68
C ASP A 560 -14.55 -4.73 5.26
N GLU A 561 -14.85 -3.85 6.21
CA GLU A 561 -16.15 -3.78 6.88
C GLU A 561 -17.03 -2.71 6.19
N GLY A 562 -18.36 -2.86 6.28
CA GLY A 562 -19.30 -1.95 5.63
C GLY A 562 -19.45 -2.22 4.13
N THR A 563 -18.59 -1.65 3.29
CA THR A 563 -18.62 -1.80 1.82
C THR A 563 -17.29 -2.36 1.33
N LYS A 564 -17.32 -3.52 0.66
CA LYS A 564 -16.15 -4.02 -0.06
C LYS A 564 -15.93 -3.18 -1.33
N SER A 565 -14.80 -2.51 -1.41
CA SER A 565 -14.30 -1.78 -2.59
C SER A 565 -13.19 -2.60 -3.24
N PHE A 566 -13.27 -2.82 -4.56
CA PHE A 566 -12.28 -3.62 -5.29
C PHE A 566 -12.37 -3.38 -6.80
N ASN A 567 -11.29 -3.60 -7.54
CA ASN A 567 -11.35 -3.72 -8.98
C ASN A 567 -11.52 -5.19 -9.41
N VAL A 568 -12.17 -5.40 -10.55
CA VAL A 568 -12.18 -6.67 -11.27
C VAL A 568 -11.52 -6.41 -12.61
N ASP A 569 -10.21 -6.65 -12.67
CA ASP A 569 -9.39 -6.36 -13.84
C ASP A 569 -9.32 -7.62 -14.72
N VAL A 570 -9.87 -7.50 -15.94
CA VAL A 570 -10.00 -8.59 -16.92
C VAL A 570 -9.33 -8.19 -18.23
N LEU A 571 -8.41 -9.02 -18.72
CA LEU A 571 -7.37 -8.59 -19.66
C LEU A 571 -7.37 -9.51 -20.89
N GLY A 572 -7.59 -8.93 -22.08
CA GLY A 572 -7.57 -9.64 -23.38
C GLY A 572 -6.19 -9.64 -24.02
N GLU A 573 -6.12 -9.91 -25.33
CA GLU A 573 -4.87 -9.85 -26.10
C GLU A 573 -4.45 -8.40 -26.39
N ASN A 574 -5.44 -7.51 -26.61
CA ASN A 574 -5.24 -6.13 -27.05
C ASN A 574 -6.01 -5.07 -26.22
N GLU A 575 -6.68 -5.46 -25.12
CA GLU A 575 -7.48 -4.54 -24.30
C GLU A 575 -7.55 -4.90 -22.80
N ALA A 576 -7.63 -3.88 -21.94
CA ALA A 576 -7.86 -4.04 -20.51
C ALA A 576 -9.27 -3.56 -20.07
N HIS A 577 -9.99 -4.44 -19.40
CA HIS A 577 -11.26 -4.16 -18.74
C HIS A 577 -11.07 -4.03 -17.23
N LEU A 578 -10.59 -2.86 -16.82
CA LEU A 578 -10.56 -2.46 -15.42
C LEU A 578 -11.98 -2.05 -14.99
N MET A 579 -12.53 -2.65 -13.94
CA MET A 579 -13.91 -2.42 -13.48
C MET A 579 -13.98 -2.30 -11.95
N THR A 580 -14.19 -1.09 -11.40
CA THR A 580 -14.33 -0.92 -9.94
C THR A 580 -15.74 -1.31 -9.47
N PHE A 581 -15.84 -2.11 -8.42
CA PHE A 581 -17.08 -2.51 -7.77
C PHE A 581 -17.12 -2.07 -6.30
N PHE A 582 -18.32 -1.74 -5.84
CA PHE A 582 -18.62 -1.35 -4.46
C PHE A 582 -19.80 -2.21 -3.98
N VAL A 583 -19.55 -3.15 -3.07
CA VAL A 583 -20.53 -4.16 -2.65
C VAL A 583 -20.79 -4.05 -1.15
N PRO A 584 -21.97 -3.57 -0.72
CA PRO A 584 -22.35 -3.52 0.68
C PRO A 584 -22.45 -4.90 1.34
N VAL A 585 -21.89 -5.01 2.55
CA VAL A 585 -21.71 -6.25 3.31
C VAL A 585 -22.52 -6.20 4.62
N PRO A 586 -23.57 -7.02 4.80
CA PRO A 586 -24.32 -7.13 6.06
C PRO A 586 -23.53 -7.81 7.19
N GLY A 587 -24.11 -7.84 8.41
CA GLY A 587 -23.59 -8.59 9.60
C GLY A 587 -23.25 -7.73 10.84
N LEU A 588 -23.57 -6.45 10.76
CA LEU A 588 -22.76 -5.30 11.17
C LEU A 588 -23.75 -4.08 11.10
N LYS A 589 -23.70 -2.82 11.64
CA LYS A 589 -23.20 -2.17 12.89
C LYS A 589 -22.63 -0.70 12.89
N ILE A 590 -22.88 0.24 11.94
CA ILE A 590 -22.48 1.70 11.96
C ILE A 590 -23.77 2.52 12.13
N ASP A 591 -23.85 3.42 13.10
CA ASP A 591 -24.89 4.46 13.08
C ASP A 591 -24.49 5.59 12.10
N HIS A 592 -24.91 5.44 10.84
CA HIS A 592 -24.85 6.49 9.81
C HIS A 592 -26.17 7.26 9.73
N TYR A 593 -26.10 8.58 9.68
CA TYR A 593 -27.27 9.41 9.43
C TYR A 593 -27.48 9.63 7.93
N SER A 594 -28.72 9.39 7.49
CA SER A 594 -29.14 9.65 6.12
C SER A 594 -29.47 11.14 5.98
N VAL A 595 -28.47 11.96 5.65
CA VAL A 595 -28.72 13.30 5.10
C VAL A 595 -29.38 13.13 3.74
N ASP A 596 -30.61 13.63 3.57
CA ASP A 596 -31.24 13.67 2.25
C ASP A 596 -30.65 14.81 1.42
N MET A 597 -29.52 14.52 0.77
CA MET A 597 -28.77 15.36 -0.15
C MET A 597 -29.62 16.00 -1.26
N ASN A 598 -30.78 15.42 -1.64
CA ASN A 598 -31.66 15.98 -2.66
C ASN A 598 -32.64 17.02 -2.08
N THR A 599 -32.78 17.09 -0.75
CA THR A 599 -33.67 18.04 -0.05
C THR A 599 -32.90 19.00 0.88
N LEU A 600 -31.59 18.79 1.05
CA LEU A 600 -30.66 19.59 1.86
C LEU A 600 -30.71 21.10 1.57
N TYR A 601 -30.98 21.48 0.31
CA TYR A 601 -31.24 22.85 -0.12
C TYR A 601 -32.54 22.92 -0.92
N PRO A 602 -33.42 23.92 -0.68
CA PRO A 602 -34.58 24.18 -1.54
C PRO A 602 -34.15 24.39 -3.01
N PRO A 603 -34.93 23.94 -4.01
CA PRO A 603 -34.55 24.09 -5.43
C PRO A 603 -34.34 25.53 -5.93
N GLY A 604 -34.79 26.55 -5.18
CA GLY A 604 -34.55 27.97 -5.48
C GLY A 604 -33.29 28.55 -4.84
N GLU A 605 -32.60 27.82 -3.95
CA GLU A 605 -31.30 28.20 -3.38
C GLU A 605 -30.14 27.58 -4.16
N VAL A 606 -30.37 26.44 -4.82
CA VAL A 606 -29.37 25.76 -5.66
C VAL A 606 -29.06 26.60 -6.90
N ARG A 607 -27.79 26.95 -7.08
CA ARG A 607 -27.30 27.89 -8.10
C ARG A 607 -26.14 27.30 -8.91
N GLU A 608 -26.28 27.30 -10.22
CA GLU A 608 -25.18 27.05 -11.16
C GLU A 608 -24.25 28.28 -11.21
N VAL A 609 -22.93 28.09 -11.20
CA VAL A 609 -21.91 29.15 -11.27
C VAL A 609 -20.86 28.87 -12.35
N ASN A 610 -20.44 29.93 -13.05
CA ASN A 610 -19.27 29.86 -13.93
C ASN A 610 -17.95 29.84 -13.12
N LEU A 611 -16.81 29.60 -13.77
CA LEU A 611 -15.54 29.40 -13.07
C LEU A 611 -15.08 30.63 -12.25
N ALA A 612 -15.35 31.86 -12.71
CA ALA A 612 -15.01 33.08 -11.97
C ALA A 612 -15.92 33.30 -10.76
N GLU A 613 -17.23 33.04 -10.93
CA GLU A 613 -18.22 33.07 -9.84
C GLU A 613 -17.91 32.01 -8.78
N LEU A 614 -17.54 30.79 -9.21
CA LEU A 614 -17.13 29.70 -8.33
C LEU A 614 -15.92 30.11 -7.47
N VAL A 615 -14.87 30.68 -8.06
CA VAL A 615 -13.69 31.14 -7.30
C VAL A 615 -14.07 32.24 -6.29
N ALA A 616 -14.90 33.22 -6.69
CA ALA A 616 -15.34 34.31 -5.82
C ALA A 616 -16.21 33.82 -4.64
N GLU A 617 -17.18 32.94 -4.90
CA GLU A 617 -18.05 32.36 -3.88
C GLU A 617 -17.24 31.49 -2.91
N LEU A 618 -16.34 30.64 -3.42
CA LEU A 618 -15.45 29.83 -2.58
C LEU A 618 -14.55 30.72 -1.70
N GLU A 619 -13.92 31.76 -2.25
CA GLU A 619 -13.08 32.69 -1.45
C GLU A 619 -13.88 33.40 -0.34
N ALA A 620 -15.19 33.62 -0.54
CA ALA A 620 -16.10 34.17 0.46
C ALA A 620 -16.65 33.16 1.50
N MET A 621 -16.63 31.84 1.22
CA MET A 621 -17.04 30.81 2.19
C MET A 621 -16.13 30.80 3.44
N PRO A 622 -16.62 30.39 4.63
CA PRO A 622 -15.87 30.39 5.88
C PRO A 622 -14.45 29.81 5.76
N CYS A 623 -13.47 30.41 6.45
CA CYS A 623 -12.09 29.94 6.38
C CYS A 623 -11.92 28.53 6.97
N CYS A 624 -12.78 28.20 7.92
CA CYS A 624 -12.51 27.25 8.97
C CYS A 624 -13.82 26.66 9.50
N VAL A 625 -13.77 25.40 9.95
CA VAL A 625 -14.88 24.77 10.67
C VAL A 625 -15.16 25.48 12.00
N ARG A 626 -16.33 25.27 12.59
CA ARG A 626 -16.73 25.82 13.88
C ARG A 626 -17.23 24.74 14.85
N ASN A 627 -17.34 25.10 16.13
CA ASN A 627 -18.02 24.28 17.12
C ASN A 627 -19.55 24.38 17.00
N ALA A 628 -20.28 23.51 17.70
CA ALA A 628 -21.75 23.46 17.71
C ALA A 628 -22.46 24.75 18.17
N ALA A 629 -21.72 25.68 18.78
CA ALA A 629 -22.23 26.99 19.21
C ALA A 629 -21.91 28.11 18.21
N GLY A 630 -21.23 27.82 17.10
CA GLY A 630 -20.84 28.79 16.07
C GLY A 630 -19.79 29.82 16.48
N ASN A 631 -19.26 29.77 17.71
CA ASN A 631 -18.45 30.85 18.29
C ASN A 631 -16.95 30.67 18.08
N ASP A 632 -16.45 29.43 18.18
CA ASP A 632 -15.01 29.14 18.11
C ASP A 632 -14.65 28.52 16.76
N LYS A 633 -13.50 28.93 16.19
CA LYS A 633 -12.96 28.37 14.95
C LYS A 633 -12.10 27.13 15.22
N GLY A 634 -12.13 26.19 14.29
CA GLY A 634 -11.30 24.99 14.27
C GLY A 634 -10.31 24.97 13.11
N ASP A 635 -10.06 23.76 12.64
CA ASP A 635 -9.22 23.43 11.50
C ASP A 635 -9.74 24.09 10.21
N PRO A 636 -8.86 24.43 9.26
CA PRO A 636 -9.27 25.15 8.07
C PRO A 636 -10.08 24.27 7.11
N LEU A 637 -11.00 24.91 6.39
CA LEU A 637 -11.72 24.30 5.27
C LEU A 637 -10.79 24.33 4.05
N ASN A 638 -9.80 23.43 4.03
CA ASN A 638 -8.70 23.37 3.07
C ASN A 638 -9.01 22.65 1.75
N LEU A 639 -10.23 22.13 1.57
CA LEU A 639 -10.65 21.34 0.41
C LEU A 639 -11.92 21.87 -0.26
N VAL A 640 -12.02 21.65 -1.56
CA VAL A 640 -13.25 21.78 -2.37
C VAL A 640 -13.34 20.60 -3.33
N PHE A 641 -14.52 19.98 -3.45
CA PHE A 641 -14.77 18.90 -4.41
C PHE A 641 -15.89 19.30 -5.37
N ILE A 642 -15.81 18.84 -6.61
CA ILE A 642 -16.83 19.05 -7.64
C ILE A 642 -17.18 17.68 -8.21
N GLY A 643 -18.40 17.21 -7.95
CA GLY A 643 -18.85 15.87 -8.33
C GLY A 643 -20.12 15.41 -7.63
N LYS A 644 -20.77 14.35 -8.15
CA LYS A 644 -21.97 13.78 -7.53
C LYS A 644 -21.60 13.01 -6.25
N PRO A 645 -22.53 12.83 -5.29
CA PRO A 645 -22.26 12.07 -4.06
C PRO A 645 -21.63 10.69 -4.30
N LEU A 646 -22.11 9.97 -5.33
CA LEU A 646 -21.56 8.66 -5.70
C LEU A 646 -20.19 8.73 -6.37
N ASP A 647 -19.90 9.78 -7.15
CA ASP A 647 -18.58 9.96 -7.79
C ASP A 647 -17.49 10.17 -6.72
N LEU A 648 -17.79 11.01 -5.73
CA LEU A 648 -16.94 11.22 -4.55
C LEU A 648 -16.77 9.91 -3.76
N TYR A 649 -17.88 9.25 -3.43
CA TYR A 649 -17.87 8.00 -2.67
C TYR A 649 -16.98 6.94 -3.33
N TYR A 650 -17.17 6.70 -4.63
CA TYR A 650 -16.40 5.72 -5.38
C TYR A 650 -14.91 6.08 -5.47
N ALA A 651 -14.55 7.35 -5.61
CA ALA A 651 -13.15 7.79 -5.54
C ALA A 651 -12.50 7.52 -4.17
N PHE A 652 -13.16 7.88 -3.07
CA PHE A 652 -12.63 7.65 -1.72
C PHE A 652 -12.54 6.16 -1.36
N MET A 653 -13.58 5.38 -1.69
CA MET A 653 -13.59 3.93 -1.47
C MET A 653 -12.52 3.22 -2.31
N ARG A 654 -12.26 3.65 -3.56
CA ARG A 654 -11.14 3.14 -4.40
C ARG A 654 -9.78 3.49 -3.79
N ALA A 655 -9.68 4.64 -3.15
CA ALA A 655 -8.46 5.10 -2.47
C ALA A 655 -8.17 4.40 -1.13
N GLY A 656 -9.08 3.56 -0.62
CA GLY A 656 -8.92 2.90 0.68
C GLY A 656 -9.20 3.83 1.87
N TRP A 657 -10.11 4.79 1.70
CA TRP A 657 -10.70 5.53 2.82
C TRP A 657 -11.90 4.77 3.38
N ASP A 658 -11.97 4.71 4.70
CA ASP A 658 -13.04 4.10 5.47
C ASP A 658 -14.13 5.10 5.81
N GLU A 659 -15.38 4.63 5.86
CA GLU A 659 -16.51 5.33 6.46
C GLU A 659 -16.28 5.58 7.98
N THR A 660 -17.11 6.42 8.62
CA THR A 660 -16.97 6.71 10.06
C THR A 660 -18.30 6.79 10.77
N GLU A 661 -18.37 6.27 12.00
CA GLU A 661 -19.51 6.51 12.88
C GLU A 661 -19.71 8.03 13.08
N THR A 662 -20.94 8.49 12.85
CA THR A 662 -21.33 9.88 13.11
C THR A 662 -22.23 9.92 14.35
N ILE A 663 -22.31 11.07 15.02
CA ILE A 663 -23.20 11.26 16.19
C ILE A 663 -24.14 12.44 15.91
N TYR A 664 -25.45 12.27 16.24
CA TYR A 664 -26.63 13.16 16.09
C TYR A 664 -27.58 12.98 14.88
N GLY A 665 -28.85 12.64 15.14
CA GLY A 665 -30.03 13.05 14.33
C GLY A 665 -30.65 11.99 13.40
N ALA A 666 -32.00 11.87 13.35
CA ALA A 666 -32.64 10.67 12.77
C ALA A 666 -33.38 10.85 11.42
N SER A 667 -33.07 9.95 10.48
CA SER A 667 -33.87 9.53 9.31
C SER A 667 -33.98 10.54 8.15
N LEU A 668 -34.17 10.14 6.88
CA LEU A 668 -34.52 8.81 6.32
C LEU A 668 -34.12 8.76 4.83
N TRP A 669 -33.63 7.64 4.29
CA TRP A 669 -33.59 7.42 2.83
C TRP A 669 -34.35 6.15 2.41
N LYS A 670 -35.15 6.23 1.35
CA LYS A 670 -35.81 5.07 0.71
C LYS A 670 -35.34 4.90 -0.73
N THR A 671 -35.13 3.65 -1.14
CA THR A 671 -34.58 3.22 -2.44
C THR A 671 -33.06 3.41 -2.53
N GLY A 672 -32.34 2.36 -2.93
CA GLY A 672 -30.87 2.38 -3.12
C GLY A 672 -30.08 1.76 -1.96
N LEU A 673 -29.92 2.51 -0.85
CA LEU A 673 -28.82 2.31 0.11
C LEU A 673 -29.22 1.90 1.55
N SER A 674 -30.49 1.56 1.79
CA SER A 674 -31.04 1.34 3.15
C SER A 674 -30.67 0.00 3.81
N ALA A 675 -29.40 -0.41 3.71
CA ALA A 675 -28.85 -1.65 4.27
C ALA A 675 -27.50 -1.45 4.98
N ILE A 676 -26.95 -0.23 5.00
CA ILE A 676 -25.57 0.02 5.46
C ILE A 676 -25.50 0.28 6.96
N THR A 677 -24.77 -0.64 7.59
CA THR A 677 -24.17 -0.68 8.91
C THR A 677 -23.19 -1.92 8.80
N GLY A 678 -21.91 -2.08 9.20
CA GLY A 678 -20.89 -1.41 10.06
C GLY A 678 -20.34 -2.08 11.35
N GLY A 679 -19.46 -1.41 12.13
CA GLY A 679 -19.01 -1.83 13.48
C GLY A 679 -17.98 -2.99 13.48
N ALA A 680 -16.77 -2.85 14.03
CA ALA A 680 -16.29 -1.83 14.99
C ALA A 680 -14.75 -1.66 14.95
N TYR A 681 -14.22 -0.76 15.78
CA TYR A 681 -12.79 -0.42 15.92
C TYR A 681 -12.13 0.32 14.74
N ARG A 682 -12.29 -0.11 13.47
CA ARG A 682 -11.78 0.64 12.29
C ARG A 682 -12.63 1.90 11.98
N TYR A 683 -13.86 1.98 12.49
CA TYR A 683 -14.87 3.01 12.17
C TYR A 683 -15.09 4.07 13.27
N SER A 684 -14.11 4.25 14.16
CA SER A 684 -14.24 5.06 15.40
C SER A 684 -14.86 6.45 15.16
N PRO A 685 -15.82 6.91 15.99
CA PRO A 685 -16.61 8.09 15.68
C PRO A 685 -15.81 9.39 15.76
N VAL A 686 -15.91 10.20 14.70
CA VAL A 686 -15.29 11.52 14.63
C VAL A 686 -16.21 12.58 15.24
N SER A 687 -15.63 13.44 16.07
CA SER A 687 -16.35 14.59 16.64
C SER A 687 -16.94 15.47 15.53
N ALA A 688 -18.20 15.85 15.69
CA ALA A 688 -18.94 16.69 14.76
C ALA A 688 -18.34 18.11 14.71
N LEU A 689 -18.14 18.61 13.50
CA LEU A 689 -17.69 19.96 13.20
C LEU A 689 -18.75 20.67 12.35
N TYR A 690 -18.83 22.00 12.45
CA TYR A 690 -19.99 22.76 11.96
C TYR A 690 -19.59 23.78 10.89
N VAL A 691 -20.37 23.81 9.80
CA VAL A 691 -20.29 24.78 8.69
C VAL A 691 -21.72 24.98 8.20
N PHE A 692 -22.08 26.20 7.79
CA PHE A 692 -23.48 26.55 7.43
C PHE A 692 -24.49 26.21 8.55
N ASP A 693 -24.08 26.40 9.81
CA ASP A 693 -24.83 26.10 11.05
C ASP A 693 -25.31 24.64 11.22
N ARG A 694 -24.70 23.71 10.47
CA ARG A 694 -25.00 22.27 10.47
C ARG A 694 -23.73 21.41 10.58
N ALA A 695 -23.88 20.17 11.05
CA ALA A 695 -22.79 19.19 11.10
C ALA A 695 -22.36 18.76 9.68
N GLN A 696 -21.23 18.06 9.57
CA GLN A 696 -20.76 17.52 8.29
C GLN A 696 -21.74 16.51 7.67
N ASP A 697 -21.87 16.52 6.33
CA ASP A 697 -22.77 15.61 5.60
C ASP A 697 -22.20 14.19 5.50
N ALA A 698 -20.87 14.09 5.42
CA ALA A 698 -20.14 12.84 5.49
C ALA A 698 -18.79 13.05 6.16
N ALA A 699 -18.27 11.98 6.76
CA ALA A 699 -16.94 11.93 7.33
C ALA A 699 -16.28 10.58 7.00
N LEU A 700 -15.01 10.65 6.64
CA LEU A 700 -14.17 9.54 6.20
C LEU A 700 -12.86 9.54 6.99
N GLN A 701 -12.24 8.38 7.15
CA GLN A 701 -10.90 8.28 7.72
C GLN A 701 -10.04 7.29 6.93
N ARG A 702 -8.73 7.52 6.85
CA ARG A 702 -7.77 6.51 6.40
C ARG A 702 -6.78 6.25 7.52
N ALA A 703 -6.73 5.00 7.98
CA ALA A 703 -5.66 4.52 8.87
C ALA A 703 -4.32 4.49 8.11
N ARG A 704 -3.22 4.68 8.84
CA ARG A 704 -1.85 4.55 8.33
C ARG A 704 -1.16 3.35 8.99
N GLY A 705 0.16 3.37 9.14
CA GLY A 705 0.95 2.26 9.73
C GLY A 705 0.52 1.82 11.13
N SER A 706 -0.21 2.65 11.88
CA SER A 706 -0.86 2.25 13.14
C SER A 706 -2.28 2.80 13.30
N ILE A 707 -3.06 2.18 14.20
CA ILE A 707 -4.42 2.60 14.58
C ILE A 707 -4.45 4.01 15.20
N HIS A 708 -3.30 4.53 15.65
CA HIS A 708 -3.13 5.83 16.30
C HIS A 708 -2.79 6.97 15.33
N GLU A 709 -2.40 6.65 14.09
CA GLU A 709 -2.12 7.60 13.01
C GLU A 709 -3.20 7.50 11.93
N ARG A 710 -3.98 8.56 11.75
CA ARG A 710 -5.12 8.59 10.82
C ARG A 710 -5.15 9.89 10.05
N ASN A 711 -5.64 9.88 8.81
CA ASN A 711 -6.13 11.10 8.18
C ASN A 711 -7.65 11.15 8.38
N HIS A 712 -8.19 12.28 8.81
CA HIS A 712 -9.62 12.50 9.00
C HIS A 712 -10.13 13.55 8.00
N LEU A 713 -11.17 13.20 7.25
CA LEU A 713 -11.81 14.03 6.23
C LEU A 713 -13.28 14.27 6.61
N ARG A 714 -13.75 15.50 6.46
CA ARG A 714 -15.16 15.90 6.60
C ARG A 714 -15.57 16.77 5.41
N VAL A 715 -16.80 16.60 4.94
CA VAL A 715 -17.35 17.36 3.80
C VAL A 715 -18.75 17.91 4.06
N TRP A 716 -19.03 19.05 3.44
CA TRP A 716 -20.33 19.71 3.42
C TRP A 716 -20.68 20.06 1.97
N MET A 717 -21.82 19.58 1.46
CA MET A 717 -22.38 20.03 0.19
C MET A 717 -22.77 21.51 0.32
N THR A 718 -22.49 22.29 -0.73
CA THR A 718 -22.87 23.70 -0.82
C THR A 718 -24.10 23.84 -1.73
N PRO A 719 -24.84 24.96 -1.70
CA PRO A 719 -25.90 25.22 -2.68
C PRO A 719 -25.37 25.52 -4.10
N LEU A 720 -24.06 25.44 -4.35
CA LEU A 720 -23.47 25.72 -5.65
C LEU A 720 -23.35 24.46 -6.52
N ARG A 721 -23.49 24.66 -7.82
CA ARG A 721 -23.15 23.69 -8.87
C ARG A 721 -22.23 24.32 -9.91
N HIS A 722 -21.40 23.49 -10.52
CA HIS A 722 -20.52 23.91 -11.60
C HIS A 722 -20.46 22.79 -12.65
N GLN A 723 -20.82 23.11 -13.89
CA GLN A 723 -21.03 22.15 -14.98
C GLN A 723 -22.08 21.08 -14.58
N ASP A 724 -23.21 21.52 -14.01
CA ASP A 724 -24.27 20.71 -13.38
C ASP A 724 -23.85 19.88 -12.15
N MET A 725 -22.55 19.80 -11.83
CA MET A 725 -22.00 18.97 -10.74
C MET A 725 -22.07 19.70 -9.39
N PRO A 726 -22.52 19.05 -8.29
CA PRO A 726 -22.52 19.63 -6.96
C PRO A 726 -21.12 20.04 -6.49
N VAL A 727 -21.02 21.21 -5.87
CA VAL A 727 -19.80 21.72 -5.22
C VAL A 727 -19.88 21.45 -3.72
N TRP A 728 -18.80 20.91 -3.17
CA TRP A 728 -18.64 20.59 -1.75
C TRP A 728 -17.46 21.37 -1.19
N ILE A 729 -17.55 21.81 0.05
CA ILE A 729 -16.40 22.31 0.84
C ILE A 729 -15.99 21.25 1.86
N GLY A 730 -14.70 21.15 2.19
CA GLY A 730 -14.20 20.10 3.07
C GLY A 730 -13.00 20.51 3.93
N GLN A 731 -12.75 19.69 4.93
CA GLN A 731 -11.67 19.81 5.90
C GLN A 731 -10.95 18.46 6.00
N ILE A 732 -9.63 18.45 5.85
CA ILE A 732 -8.78 17.30 6.17
C ILE A 732 -7.71 17.66 7.21
N SER A 733 -7.45 16.74 8.14
CA SER A 733 -6.43 16.84 9.19
C SER A 733 -5.75 15.47 9.39
N ARG A 734 -4.42 15.47 9.57
CA ARG A 734 -3.62 14.27 9.88
C ARG A 734 -3.38 14.19 11.38
N ASP A 735 -3.68 13.05 11.98
CA ASP A 735 -3.31 12.72 13.36
C ASP A 735 -1.93 12.07 13.37
N ILE A 736 -1.03 12.66 14.16
CA ILE A 736 0.37 12.25 14.36
C ILE A 736 0.60 11.67 15.77
N GLY A 737 -0.47 11.22 16.43
CA GLY A 737 -0.43 10.48 17.70
C GLY A 737 -1.43 10.97 18.73
N VAL A 738 -1.17 10.65 20.00
CA VAL A 738 -2.19 10.66 21.08
C VAL A 738 -1.81 11.56 22.27
N ARG A 739 -2.80 12.27 22.82
CA ARG A 739 -2.71 13.18 23.98
C ARG A 739 -3.82 12.89 24.98
N PHE A 740 -3.49 12.84 26.28
CA PHE A 740 -4.50 12.79 27.35
C PHE A 740 -4.96 14.20 27.71
N THR A 741 -6.27 14.42 27.86
CA THR A 741 -6.83 15.70 28.34
C THR A 741 -7.83 15.49 29.48
N ARG A 742 -8.24 16.59 30.13
CA ARG A 742 -9.25 16.56 31.21
C ARG A 742 -10.68 16.86 30.72
N LYS A 743 -10.90 17.13 29.43
CA LYS A 743 -12.24 17.37 28.85
C LYS A 743 -12.77 16.15 28.10
N THR A 744 -11.89 15.48 27.37
CA THR A 744 -12.10 14.18 26.71
C THR A 744 -10.92 13.30 27.08
N ILE A 745 -11.22 12.05 27.48
CA ILE A 745 -10.25 11.14 28.13
C ILE A 745 -8.98 10.97 27.26
N THR A 746 -9.17 10.93 25.95
CA THR A 746 -8.13 10.94 24.93
C THR A 746 -8.51 11.95 23.85
N THR A 747 -7.54 12.73 23.36
CA THR A 747 -7.63 13.43 22.07
C THR A 747 -6.43 13.04 21.22
N HIS A 748 -6.60 13.00 19.91
CA HIS A 748 -5.46 12.88 19.01
C HIS A 748 -4.72 14.22 18.94
N LYS A 749 -3.50 14.20 18.42
CA LYS A 749 -2.69 15.37 18.09
C LYS A 749 -2.70 15.53 16.58
N ILE A 750 -3.29 16.63 16.11
CA ILE A 750 -3.30 17.01 14.70
C ILE A 750 -1.93 17.60 14.31
N ASP A 751 -1.45 17.26 13.12
CA ASP A 751 -0.28 17.84 12.45
C ASP A 751 -0.50 19.35 12.23
N PRO A 752 0.38 20.24 12.71
CA PRO A 752 0.27 21.66 12.42
C PRO A 752 0.44 21.99 10.92
N ASP A 753 1.03 21.10 10.11
CA ASP A 753 1.05 21.24 8.65
C ASP A 753 -0.22 20.65 8.01
N VAL A 754 -1.23 21.49 7.93
CA VAL A 754 -2.51 21.14 7.27
C VAL A 754 -2.45 21.24 5.75
N ASP A 755 -1.38 21.80 5.18
CA ASP A 755 -1.14 21.82 3.74
C ASP A 755 -0.47 20.51 3.32
N GLU A 756 0.52 20.00 4.06
CA GLU A 756 1.08 18.65 3.89
C GLU A 756 -0.01 17.58 3.81
N THR A 757 -1.03 17.72 4.67
CA THR A 757 -2.22 16.85 4.68
C THR A 757 -3.13 17.07 3.47
N ARG A 758 -3.30 18.32 3.01
CA ARG A 758 -4.09 18.69 1.82
C ARG A 758 -3.45 18.14 0.53
N GLU A 759 -2.15 18.32 0.38
CA GLU A 759 -1.36 17.84 -0.75
C GLU A 759 -1.33 16.31 -0.80
N PHE A 760 -1.26 15.64 0.36
CA PHE A 760 -1.41 14.18 0.44
C PHE A 760 -2.73 13.70 -0.16
N LEU A 761 -3.87 14.32 0.19
CA LEU A 761 -5.16 13.88 -0.37
C LEU A 761 -5.25 14.13 -1.87
N LEU A 762 -4.73 15.26 -2.36
CA LEU A 762 -4.66 15.54 -3.80
C LEU A 762 -3.89 14.43 -4.55
N GLU A 763 -2.71 14.07 -4.03
CA GLU A 763 -1.87 13.01 -4.62
C GLU A 763 -2.54 11.64 -4.51
N ASP A 764 -3.24 11.36 -3.41
CA ASP A 764 -4.00 10.12 -3.22
C ASP A 764 -5.12 9.99 -4.26
N MET A 765 -5.98 11.00 -4.41
CA MET A 765 -7.07 10.99 -5.39
C MET A 765 -6.57 10.92 -6.84
N ALA A 766 -5.38 11.46 -7.13
CA ALA A 766 -4.73 11.32 -8.43
C ALA A 766 -4.26 9.88 -8.68
N PHE A 767 -3.42 9.32 -7.79
CA PHE A 767 -2.83 7.99 -7.99
C PHE A 767 -3.84 6.84 -7.85
N THR A 768 -4.96 7.07 -7.16
CA THR A 768 -6.08 6.14 -7.09
C THR A 768 -7.12 6.43 -8.16
N GLN A 769 -6.79 7.17 -9.22
CA GLN A 769 -7.64 7.36 -10.41
C GLN A 769 -9.04 7.94 -10.11
N GLY A 770 -9.16 8.79 -9.08
CA GLY A 770 -10.42 9.40 -8.63
C GLY A 770 -10.61 10.86 -9.07
N LEU A 771 -9.67 11.41 -9.83
CA LEU A 771 -9.51 12.85 -10.06
C LEU A 771 -9.30 13.16 -11.55
N LYS A 772 -10.07 14.12 -12.11
CA LYS A 772 -9.95 14.60 -13.49
C LYS A 772 -9.11 15.87 -13.61
N ALA A 773 -9.30 16.78 -12.67
CA ALA A 773 -8.61 18.05 -12.67
C ALA A 773 -8.49 18.64 -11.25
N PHE A 774 -7.54 19.55 -11.06
CA PHE A 774 -7.39 20.29 -9.81
C PHE A 774 -6.86 21.71 -9.99
N GLY A 775 -7.13 22.60 -9.02
CA GLY A 775 -6.65 23.99 -8.99
C GLY A 775 -6.63 24.57 -7.58
N TYR A 776 -6.18 25.83 -7.41
CA TYR A 776 -6.01 26.45 -6.08
C TYR A 776 -6.66 27.84 -5.95
N VAL A 777 -7.61 27.96 -5.02
CA VAL A 777 -8.31 29.21 -4.65
C VAL A 777 -7.88 29.69 -3.25
N GLY A 778 -8.16 30.94 -2.89
CA GLY A 778 -7.92 31.48 -1.55
C GLY A 778 -9.03 31.13 -0.53
N GLY A 779 -9.38 32.10 0.32
CA GLY A 779 -10.48 32.03 1.27
C GLY A 779 -10.16 31.43 2.65
N VAL A 780 -9.09 30.65 2.82
CA VAL A 780 -8.63 30.24 4.18
C VAL A 780 -7.78 31.34 4.82
N GLY A 781 -7.02 32.08 4.01
CA GLY A 781 -6.07 33.11 4.47
C GLY A 781 -4.83 32.49 5.09
N ALA A 782 -3.64 33.04 4.80
CA ALA A 782 -2.38 32.45 5.25
C ALA A 782 -2.19 32.56 6.77
N ALA A 783 -1.48 31.59 7.35
CA ALA A 783 -0.95 31.66 8.71
C ALA A 783 0.46 31.06 8.68
N ASP A 784 1.48 31.84 9.07
CA ASP A 784 2.87 31.36 9.07
C ASP A 784 3.17 30.51 10.32
N TYR A 785 4.31 29.81 10.30
CA TYR A 785 4.70 28.89 11.38
C TYR A 785 5.04 29.58 12.71
N GLU A 786 5.56 30.81 12.71
CA GLU A 786 5.89 31.54 13.94
C GLU A 786 4.64 32.26 14.51
N ASN A 787 3.63 32.51 13.67
CA ASN A 787 2.32 33.05 14.05
C ASN A 787 1.14 32.10 13.69
N PRO A 788 1.14 30.84 14.17
CA PRO A 788 0.14 29.85 13.78
C PRO A 788 -1.24 30.15 14.38
N ARG A 789 -2.30 29.71 13.71
CA ARG A 789 -3.67 29.73 14.27
C ARG A 789 -3.89 28.53 15.17
N GLY A 790 -4.88 28.61 16.07
CA GLY A 790 -5.32 27.48 16.89
C GLY A 790 -6.62 26.86 16.39
N ASN A 791 -6.79 25.56 16.59
CA ASN A 791 -8.04 24.84 16.32
C ASN A 791 -8.85 24.57 17.63
N LEU A 792 -9.93 23.77 17.53
CA LEU A 792 -10.81 23.46 18.66
C LEU A 792 -10.19 22.53 19.73
N THR A 793 -9.12 21.79 19.44
CA THR A 793 -8.36 21.03 20.45
C THR A 793 -7.34 21.90 21.19
N GLY A 794 -7.09 23.13 20.70
CA GLY A 794 -6.01 23.99 21.17
C GLY A 794 -4.64 23.58 20.62
N ASP A 795 -4.62 22.88 19.48
CA ASP A 795 -3.42 22.60 18.71
C ASP A 795 -3.18 23.72 17.67
N PRO A 796 -1.91 24.11 17.43
CA PRO A 796 -1.57 25.09 16.39
C PRO A 796 -1.64 24.48 14.99
N TYR A 797 -1.87 25.32 13.98
CA TYR A 797 -1.69 25.03 12.56
C TYR A 797 -1.19 26.24 11.76
N PHE A 798 -0.46 25.97 10.68
CA PHE A 798 0.02 26.95 9.69
C PHE A 798 -0.37 26.51 8.27
N THR A 799 -0.49 27.45 7.33
CA THR A 799 -1.00 27.17 5.96
C THR A 799 -0.74 28.36 5.01
N ASP A 800 -0.55 28.06 3.72
CA ASP A 800 -0.52 29.01 2.61
C ASP A 800 -1.84 29.77 2.40
N GLY A 801 -2.91 29.37 3.08
CA GLY A 801 -4.22 30.03 3.06
C GLY A 801 -5.11 29.68 1.88
N ARG A 802 -4.78 28.62 1.15
CA ARG A 802 -5.50 28.16 -0.04
C ARG A 802 -6.39 26.95 0.24
N ARG A 803 -7.34 26.74 -0.66
CA ARG A 803 -8.04 25.47 -0.84
C ARG A 803 -7.62 24.84 -2.16
N VAL A 804 -7.42 23.53 -2.16
CA VAL A 804 -7.37 22.78 -3.42
C VAL A 804 -8.80 22.48 -3.86
N VAL A 805 -9.08 22.73 -5.14
CA VAL A 805 -10.33 22.37 -5.81
C VAL A 805 -10.08 21.11 -6.63
N MET A 806 -10.93 20.10 -6.48
CA MET A 806 -10.78 18.78 -7.13
C MET A 806 -12.05 18.40 -7.89
N TRP A 807 -11.91 18.16 -9.20
CA TRP A 807 -12.98 17.64 -10.06
C TRP A 807 -12.93 16.10 -10.02
N MET A 808 -13.92 15.50 -9.37
CA MET A 808 -13.90 14.07 -8.99
C MET A 808 -14.47 13.16 -10.09
N SER A 809 -14.10 11.87 -10.06
CA SER A 809 -14.59 10.85 -10.99
C SER A 809 -14.97 9.55 -10.29
N GLY A 810 -16.20 9.10 -10.52
CA GLY A 810 -16.64 7.75 -10.14
C GLY A 810 -15.98 6.66 -10.97
N GLU A 811 -15.59 6.95 -12.21
CA GLU A 811 -14.85 6.05 -13.12
C GLU A 811 -13.34 6.35 -13.06
N PRO A 812 -12.44 5.36 -13.28
CA PRO A 812 -11.00 5.57 -13.35
C PRO A 812 -10.59 6.62 -14.41
N VAL A 813 -9.51 7.34 -14.13
CA VAL A 813 -8.89 8.36 -14.99
C VAL A 813 -7.37 8.11 -15.00
N GLY A 814 -6.72 8.31 -16.14
CA GLY A 814 -5.26 8.26 -16.29
C GLY A 814 -4.54 9.41 -15.57
N LEU A 815 -3.31 9.18 -15.09
CA LEU A 815 -2.48 10.26 -14.54
C LEU A 815 -1.96 11.22 -15.62
N ASP A 816 -1.95 10.77 -16.87
CA ASP A 816 -1.69 11.53 -18.09
C ASP A 816 -2.91 12.37 -18.55
N GLU A 817 -4.13 11.97 -18.20
CA GLU A 817 -5.35 12.75 -18.42
C GLU A 817 -5.53 13.90 -17.38
N LEU A 818 -4.76 13.90 -16.29
CA LEU A 818 -4.97 14.77 -15.13
C LEU A 818 -4.62 16.25 -15.39
N GLN A 819 -5.62 17.13 -15.35
CA GLN A 819 -5.44 18.55 -15.69
C GLN A 819 -5.20 19.43 -14.47
N MET A 820 -4.10 20.19 -14.45
CA MET A 820 -3.92 21.30 -13.50
C MET A 820 -4.52 22.59 -14.08
N ILE A 821 -5.56 23.12 -13.46
CA ILE A 821 -6.28 24.33 -13.87
C ILE A 821 -5.72 25.54 -13.11
N ASP A 822 -5.24 26.55 -13.84
CA ASP A 822 -4.86 27.83 -13.24
C ASP A 822 -6.11 28.66 -12.89
N LEU A 823 -6.43 28.70 -11.60
CA LEU A 823 -7.50 29.52 -11.03
C LEU A 823 -7.00 30.90 -10.56
N SER A 824 -5.71 31.21 -10.71
CA SER A 824 -5.13 32.49 -10.29
C SER A 824 -5.73 33.74 -10.99
N PRO A 825 -6.15 33.71 -12.27
CA PRO A 825 -6.75 34.88 -12.93
C PRO A 825 -8.11 35.32 -12.36
N TYR A 826 -8.77 34.45 -11.58
CA TYR A 826 -10.11 34.68 -11.03
C TYR A 826 -10.12 35.09 -9.56
N ARG A 827 -8.94 35.19 -8.91
CA ARG A 827 -8.85 35.46 -7.48
C ARG A 827 -9.37 36.85 -7.12
N THR A 828 -10.24 36.89 -6.12
CA THR A 828 -10.76 38.12 -5.51
C THR A 828 -9.85 38.63 -4.38
N GLY A 829 -9.07 37.73 -3.77
CA GLY A 829 -8.26 38.02 -2.59
C GLY A 829 -9.06 38.08 -1.28
N VAL A 830 -10.33 37.69 -1.30
CA VAL A 830 -11.17 37.58 -0.09
C VAL A 830 -10.67 36.42 0.79
N VAL A 831 -10.75 36.63 2.10
CA VAL A 831 -10.55 35.62 3.14
C VAL A 831 -11.89 35.41 3.85
N GLY A 832 -12.27 34.15 4.04
CA GLY A 832 -13.55 33.75 4.57
C GLY A 832 -13.76 34.07 6.06
N PRO A 833 -15.03 34.18 6.50
CA PRO A 833 -15.40 34.49 7.88
C PRO A 833 -15.09 33.38 8.90
#